data_AF-A0A938IF08-F1
#
_entry.id   AF-A0A938IF08-F1
#
_cell.length_a   1.000
_cell.length_b   1.000
_cell.length_c   1.000
_cell.angle_alpha   90.00
_cell.angle_beta   90.00
_cell.angle_gamma   90.00
#
_symmetry.space_group_name_H-M   'P 1'
#
loop_
_entity.id
_entity.type
_entity.pdbx_description
1 polymer ?
#
loop_
_entity_poly.entity_id
_entity_poly.type
_entity_poly.pdbx_seq_one_letter_code
_entity_poly.pdbx_strand_id
1 'polypeptide(L)'
;MAWPCSVFTLDCSKSLHAAAGPATRWGCATGHRMRLSRVLSPGTTARRCGPTCGAPWSARATRSGCAPAARMRRDRAANWPANSNARSRAWPDCRVGASFRSKIDEKAGIPDPLHATIHPLNRWQRVPPPWPAPTLPPLAPPRPEPLGRGNPPPRTSSSRMTRNFLSLSLATACALGMLGADAAQAQFKTIRISTGFNRPLWVGAPEGDTRLFVVEQVTADIRILKNGVIQATPFIDLTPKVNASGNERGLLGMAFSPNYASDGYFYVHYTAGASPGSSVVERYKVSASNPDVADFASGTTVLSLAQPFSNHNGGNLAFGADGHLYIGYGDGGSANDPQCNAQKNTTWLGKMLRINVSSLPYTIPAGNPWASPTDGILDEIWSFGLRNPWRYSFDSQTGDLYIGDVGQNQIEEIDVEPAGVGGRNYGWKLLEGNTCLGSSAGCAIAPPPCGSAVYTAPIQTYNHGAGCSVTGGAVYRGCALPSLDGLYFYADYCTASIWSLKWNGAGGFTNFTNQTATLAPGGGLSIATITSFGVDGFGELYIVDQGGVGTGEIFKIVPTATPTDCDNNTHSDACEIAAAPYKDLDLNGGLDLCQGLSANKASISESAGGVQELKIHMGANLGGKLYLTLSNVSGNSPGTVIDGVTVPLNLDSTLLSSLTLANTTPWNQSLGFLDAAGRGQTNFTIPSGTTGIAPLAASHATIVFDVGIGAVVAASNHVTVSITP
;
A
#
# COMPACT_ATOMS: atom_id res chain seq x y z
N MET A 1 -32.58 -49.87 21.82
CA MET A 1 -33.60 -49.01 21.18
C MET A 1 -32.94 -48.53 19.88
N ALA A 2 -33.15 -49.18 18.73
CA ALA A 2 -34.39 -49.17 17.93
C ALA A 2 -34.71 -47.73 17.46
N TRP A 3 -34.42 -47.24 16.22
CA TRP A 3 -34.59 -47.77 14.84
C TRP A 3 -36.05 -48.00 14.42
N PRO A 4 -36.44 -47.88 13.12
CA PRO A 4 -35.63 -47.70 11.89
C PRO A 4 -36.03 -46.42 11.08
N CYS A 5 -35.83 -46.17 9.77
CA CYS A 5 -35.35 -46.87 8.55
C CYS A 5 -34.57 -45.85 7.68
N SER A 6 -33.47 -46.13 6.95
CA SER A 6 -33.25 -47.05 5.79
C SER A 6 -33.85 -46.49 4.46
N VAL A 7 -33.30 -46.65 3.24
CA VAL A 7 -32.18 -47.44 2.66
C VAL A 7 -31.87 -46.85 1.23
N PHE A 8 -30.75 -47.00 0.48
CA PHE A 8 -29.53 -47.85 0.55
C PHE A 8 -28.30 -47.21 -0.20
N THR A 9 -27.37 -48.07 -0.67
CA THR A 9 -26.09 -47.89 -1.41
C THR A 9 -26.25 -48.04 -2.96
N LEU A 10 -25.26 -48.15 -3.87
CA LEU A 10 -23.93 -48.81 -3.83
C LEU A 10 -22.97 -48.38 -4.98
N ASP A 11 -21.68 -48.56 -4.74
CA ASP A 11 -20.51 -48.35 -5.61
C ASP A 11 -20.26 -49.53 -6.59
N CYS A 12 -19.50 -49.32 -7.68
CA CYS A 12 -18.96 -50.42 -8.50
C CYS A 12 -17.78 -50.00 -9.42
N SER A 13 -16.55 -50.28 -8.99
CA SER A 13 -15.33 -50.14 -9.80
C SER A 13 -15.16 -51.28 -10.82
N LYS A 14 -14.69 -50.99 -12.05
CA LYS A 14 -13.87 -51.94 -12.84
C LYS A 14 -13.14 -51.30 -14.03
N SER A 15 -11.83 -51.53 -14.09
CA SER A 15 -10.96 -51.27 -15.23
C SER A 15 -10.75 -52.54 -16.07
N LEU A 16 -10.53 -52.39 -17.38
CA LEU A 16 -9.89 -53.41 -18.24
C LEU A 16 -9.36 -52.78 -19.54
N HIS A 17 -8.49 -53.49 -20.25
CA HIS A 17 -7.61 -52.97 -21.31
C HIS A 17 -8.04 -53.30 -22.75
N ALA A 18 -7.38 -52.58 -23.68
CA ALA A 18 -6.85 -53.06 -24.97
C ALA A 18 -7.73 -53.12 -26.25
N ALA A 19 -7.44 -52.15 -27.13
CA ALA A 19 -6.87 -52.36 -28.48
C ALA A 19 -7.76 -52.56 -29.72
N ALA A 20 -7.10 -52.34 -30.87
CA ALA A 20 -7.50 -52.53 -32.27
C ALA A 20 -8.53 -51.56 -32.91
N GLY A 21 -8.08 -50.84 -33.94
CA GLY A 21 -8.90 -50.41 -35.08
C GLY A 21 -8.84 -51.45 -36.22
N PRO A 22 -8.94 -51.09 -37.53
CA PRO A 22 -8.92 -49.74 -38.11
C PRO A 22 -9.92 -49.51 -39.29
N ALA A 23 -9.66 -48.44 -40.06
CA ALA A 23 -9.89 -48.28 -41.52
C ALA A 23 -11.25 -47.78 -42.10
N THR A 24 -11.20 -46.54 -42.63
CA THR A 24 -11.73 -46.06 -43.95
C THR A 24 -13.25 -46.20 -44.29
N ARG A 25 -13.92 -45.33 -45.07
CA ARG A 25 -13.48 -44.46 -46.18
C ARG A 25 -14.62 -43.48 -46.59
N TRP A 26 -14.28 -42.23 -46.93
CA TRP A 26 -14.88 -41.35 -47.98
C TRP A 26 -16.41 -41.08 -48.04
N GLY A 27 -16.78 -39.80 -48.20
CA GLY A 27 -18.11 -39.38 -48.67
C GLY A 27 -18.29 -37.85 -48.73
N CYS A 28 -18.38 -37.26 -49.94
CA CYS A 28 -18.65 -35.83 -50.16
C CYS A 28 -19.90 -35.63 -51.03
N ALA A 29 -20.82 -34.74 -50.65
CA ALA A 29 -21.70 -33.99 -51.57
C ALA A 29 -22.55 -32.88 -50.87
N THR A 30 -22.76 -31.77 -51.59
CA THR A 30 -23.92 -30.83 -51.66
C THR A 30 -25.11 -30.96 -50.67
N GLY A 31 -25.83 -29.90 -50.25
CA GLY A 31 -25.89 -28.49 -50.68
C GLY A 31 -27.35 -27.94 -50.75
N HIS A 32 -27.51 -26.61 -50.87
CA HIS A 32 -28.75 -25.82 -51.12
C HIS A 32 -29.64 -25.28 -49.96
N ARG A 33 -30.47 -24.29 -50.33
CA ARG A 33 -31.13 -23.23 -49.51
C ARG A 33 -32.66 -23.23 -49.69
N MET A 34 -33.42 -22.58 -48.79
CA MET A 34 -34.45 -21.51 -49.04
C MET A 34 -34.83 -20.86 -47.68
N ARG A 35 -35.06 -19.54 -47.51
CA ARG A 35 -36.11 -18.60 -48.02
C ARG A 35 -37.53 -18.89 -47.45
N LEU A 36 -38.39 -17.92 -47.07
CA LEU A 36 -38.33 -16.44 -46.96
C LEU A 36 -39.57 -15.93 -46.16
N SER A 37 -39.55 -14.75 -45.52
CA SER A 37 -40.75 -13.89 -45.33
C SER A 37 -40.42 -12.41 -45.01
N ARG A 38 -41.42 -11.51 -44.98
CA ARG A 38 -41.28 -10.05 -45.21
C ARG A 38 -42.28 -9.19 -44.39
N VAL A 39 -42.25 -7.85 -44.59
CA VAL A 39 -43.20 -6.75 -44.17
C VAL A 39 -42.58 -5.81 -43.10
N LEU A 40 -42.56 -4.47 -43.22
CA LEU A 40 -42.81 -3.53 -44.34
C LEU A 40 -42.02 -2.20 -44.14
N SER A 41 -42.01 -1.31 -45.15
CA SER A 41 -41.60 0.11 -45.07
C SER A 41 -42.43 0.91 -46.10
N PRO A 42 -42.60 2.24 -45.95
CA PRO A 42 -41.64 3.25 -46.42
C PRO A 42 -41.46 4.40 -45.38
N GLY A 43 -40.68 5.48 -45.54
CA GLY A 43 -39.86 6.12 -46.59
C GLY A 43 -39.56 7.56 -46.08
N THR A 44 -38.85 8.51 -46.70
CA THR A 44 -37.98 8.66 -47.89
C THR A 44 -37.38 10.10 -47.77
N THR A 45 -36.32 10.60 -48.43
CA THR A 45 -35.56 10.28 -49.67
C THR A 45 -34.17 10.96 -49.56
N ALA A 46 -33.04 10.36 -49.98
CA ALA A 46 -32.28 10.62 -51.24
C ALA A 46 -31.51 11.97 -51.38
N ARG A 47 -30.35 12.09 -52.06
CA ARG A 47 -29.42 11.11 -52.71
C ARG A 47 -28.11 11.80 -53.19
N ARG A 48 -26.96 11.11 -53.05
CA ARG A 48 -25.82 11.00 -54.03
C ARG A 48 -25.03 12.30 -54.38
N CYS A 49 -23.86 12.28 -55.06
CA CYS A 49 -23.09 11.20 -55.70
C CYS A 49 -21.57 11.50 -55.80
N GLY A 50 -20.74 10.44 -55.86
CA GLY A 50 -19.57 10.39 -56.78
C GLY A 50 -18.21 10.97 -56.33
N PRO A 51 -17.07 10.29 -56.61
CA PRO A 51 -15.71 10.76 -56.28
C PRO A 51 -14.75 10.89 -57.49
N THR A 52 -13.62 11.59 -57.33
CA THR A 52 -12.31 11.20 -57.92
C THR A 52 -11.09 11.90 -57.29
N CYS A 53 -9.94 11.26 -57.50
CA CYS A 53 -8.53 11.52 -57.16
C CYS A 53 -7.99 12.97 -57.17
N GLY A 54 -6.94 13.24 -56.38
CA GLY A 54 -6.03 14.38 -56.58
C GLY A 54 -4.98 14.63 -55.48
N ALA A 55 -3.69 14.40 -55.78
CA ALA A 55 -2.50 14.82 -55.01
C ALA A 55 -1.26 14.75 -55.94
N PRO A 56 -0.08 15.32 -55.60
CA PRO A 56 0.28 16.25 -54.50
C PRO A 56 0.81 17.61 -55.05
N TRP A 57 1.45 18.46 -54.23
CA TRP A 57 2.76 19.13 -54.50
C TRP A 57 3.25 19.97 -53.30
N SER A 58 4.43 20.62 -53.41
CA SER A 58 5.30 20.91 -52.25
C SER A 58 6.07 22.25 -52.25
N ALA A 59 6.27 22.78 -51.03
CA ALA A 59 7.48 23.46 -50.52
C ALA A 59 7.97 24.84 -51.03
N ARG A 60 8.24 25.73 -50.05
CA ARG A 60 9.39 26.69 -49.91
C ARG A 60 9.58 27.84 -50.94
N ALA A 61 10.20 28.99 -50.61
CA ALA A 61 10.50 29.69 -49.34
C ALA A 61 11.09 31.11 -49.59
N THR A 62 11.28 31.90 -48.50
CA THR A 62 12.14 33.13 -48.38
C THR A 62 11.71 34.39 -49.16
N ARG A 63 12.04 35.65 -48.78
CA ARG A 63 12.86 36.30 -47.69
C ARG A 63 12.26 37.74 -47.45
N SER A 64 12.66 38.65 -46.53
CA SER A 64 13.84 38.84 -45.66
C SER A 64 13.62 39.95 -44.59
N GLY A 65 14.36 39.90 -43.46
CA GLY A 65 14.71 41.06 -42.59
C GLY A 65 13.75 41.38 -41.43
N CYS A 66 14.17 41.84 -40.24
CA CYS A 66 15.50 42.14 -39.66
C CYS A 66 15.56 41.83 -38.14
N ALA A 67 16.71 42.04 -37.49
CA ALA A 67 16.99 41.82 -36.05
C ALA A 67 17.92 42.95 -35.53
N PRO A 68 18.37 43.06 -34.23
CA PRO A 68 18.28 42.09 -33.13
C PRO A 68 18.04 42.59 -31.65
N ALA A 69 17.75 41.62 -30.76
CA ALA A 69 18.18 41.45 -29.34
C ALA A 69 18.04 42.52 -28.21
N ALA A 70 17.46 42.11 -27.06
CA ALA A 70 18.16 41.90 -25.74
C ALA A 70 17.43 42.34 -24.42
N ARG A 71 17.22 41.36 -23.52
CA ARG A 71 17.28 41.34 -22.02
C ARG A 71 16.80 42.53 -21.14
N MET A 72 15.87 42.24 -20.21
CA MET A 72 15.98 42.22 -18.71
C MET A 72 14.56 42.04 -18.10
N ARG A 73 14.25 41.18 -17.11
CA ARG A 73 14.69 41.01 -15.70
C ARG A 73 14.45 42.22 -14.77
N ARG A 74 13.61 42.05 -13.74
CA ARG A 74 13.71 42.71 -12.43
C ARG A 74 13.08 41.84 -11.34
N ASP A 75 13.62 41.95 -10.13
CA ASP A 75 13.31 41.16 -8.93
C ASP A 75 13.02 42.10 -7.74
N ARG A 76 12.27 41.64 -6.71
CA ARG A 76 12.24 42.15 -5.30
C ARG A 76 11.65 43.56 -5.05
N ALA A 77 11.17 43.93 -3.84
CA ALA A 77 10.71 43.16 -2.65
C ALA A 77 9.93 44.05 -1.64
N ALA A 78 9.20 43.39 -0.72
CA ALA A 78 8.87 43.72 0.69
C ALA A 78 8.44 45.15 1.13
N ASN A 79 7.30 45.25 1.84
CA ASN A 79 7.30 45.46 3.31
C ASN A 79 5.91 45.37 3.99
N TRP A 80 5.94 45.17 5.32
CA TRP A 80 4.85 45.23 6.32
C TRP A 80 4.80 46.65 6.96
N PRO A 81 3.94 47.00 7.95
CA PRO A 81 2.85 46.25 8.63
C PRO A 81 1.53 47.08 8.80
N ALA A 82 0.60 46.58 9.65
CA ALA A 82 -0.10 47.32 10.73
C ALA A 82 -1.63 47.13 10.86
N ASN A 83 -2.11 47.17 12.11
CA ASN A 83 -3.51 46.98 12.54
C ASN A 83 -4.44 48.15 12.18
N SER A 84 -5.75 47.87 12.06
CA SER A 84 -6.77 48.78 12.61
C SER A 84 -8.06 48.04 13.03
N ASN A 85 -8.58 48.39 14.21
CA ASN A 85 -9.94 48.06 14.63
C ASN A 85 -10.87 49.19 14.16
N ALA A 86 -12.02 48.87 13.54
CA ALA A 86 -13.07 49.85 13.29
C ALA A 86 -14.47 49.22 13.34
N ARG A 87 -15.33 49.71 14.24
CA ARG A 87 -16.78 49.48 14.24
C ARG A 87 -17.48 50.77 13.80
N SER A 88 -18.42 50.72 12.84
CA SER A 88 -19.72 51.45 12.90
C SER A 88 -20.52 51.43 11.58
N ARG A 89 -21.85 51.20 11.69
CA ARG A 89 -22.98 51.93 11.03
C ARG A 89 -22.91 52.15 9.48
N ALA A 90 -23.80 51.65 8.60
CA ALA A 90 -25.28 51.76 8.54
C ALA A 90 -25.76 53.23 8.52
N TRP A 91 -26.57 53.79 7.60
CA TRP A 91 -27.68 53.37 6.70
C TRP A 91 -27.58 54.17 5.34
N PRO A 92 -28.55 54.29 4.39
CA PRO A 92 -29.94 53.77 4.32
C PRO A 92 -30.44 53.12 2.99
N ASP A 93 -31.66 52.59 3.11
CA ASP A 93 -32.76 52.31 2.16
C ASP A 93 -32.62 52.44 0.62
N CYS A 94 -33.30 51.50 -0.05
CA CYS A 94 -34.26 51.84 -1.12
C CYS A 94 -35.47 50.89 -1.08
N ARG A 95 -36.71 51.39 -1.18
CA ARG A 95 -37.96 50.59 -1.09
C ARG A 95 -38.83 50.74 -2.34
N VAL A 96 -39.49 49.66 -2.75
CA VAL A 96 -40.76 49.70 -3.51
C VAL A 96 -41.70 48.59 -2.99
N GLY A 97 -43.01 48.85 -2.99
CA GLY A 97 -44.07 47.85 -2.68
C GLY A 97 -44.36 46.90 -3.86
N ALA A 98 -45.41 46.06 -3.81
CA ALA A 98 -46.59 46.13 -2.95
C ALA A 98 -47.19 44.75 -2.62
N SER A 99 -48.21 44.75 -1.76
CA SER A 99 -48.88 43.56 -1.20
C SER A 99 -50.23 43.25 -1.85
N PHE A 100 -50.63 41.97 -1.89
CA PHE A 100 -52.03 41.55 -1.97
C PHE A 100 -52.32 40.40 -0.98
N ARG A 101 -53.58 40.29 -0.54
CA ARG A 101 -54.08 39.28 0.42
C ARG A 101 -55.60 39.07 0.21
N SER A 102 -56.19 38.13 0.95
CA SER A 102 -57.63 37.75 0.96
C SER A 102 -58.06 36.77 -0.17
N LYS A 103 -59.02 35.85 0.02
CA LYS A 103 -59.84 35.51 1.21
C LYS A 103 -60.57 34.13 1.05
N ILE A 104 -60.78 33.44 2.19
CA ILE A 104 -61.92 32.55 2.55
C ILE A 104 -62.06 31.13 1.92
N ASP A 105 -62.66 30.29 2.78
CA ASP A 105 -63.06 28.88 2.79
C ASP A 105 -64.18 28.53 1.77
N GLU A 106 -64.78 27.33 1.65
CA GLU A 106 -65.13 26.26 2.62
C GLU A 106 -65.61 24.97 1.88
N LYS A 107 -65.35 23.74 2.40
CA LYS A 107 -66.33 22.62 2.60
C LYS A 107 -65.78 21.18 2.73
N ALA A 108 -66.15 20.56 3.87
CA ALA A 108 -66.63 19.18 4.12
C ALA A 108 -66.05 17.94 3.40
N GLY A 109 -65.64 16.93 4.20
CA GLY A 109 -65.54 15.52 3.81
C GLY A 109 -64.65 14.66 4.72
N ILE A 110 -65.23 13.77 5.55
CA ILE A 110 -64.52 12.72 6.32
C ILE A 110 -65.06 11.35 5.87
N PRO A 111 -64.28 10.25 5.95
CA PRO A 111 -64.25 9.47 7.19
C PRO A 111 -62.86 8.95 7.63
N ASP A 112 -62.74 8.75 8.95
CA ASP A 112 -61.68 8.01 9.67
C ASP A 112 -61.85 6.48 9.42
N PRO A 113 -60.88 5.56 9.71
CA PRO A 113 -60.53 5.26 11.11
C PRO A 113 -59.06 4.80 11.39
N LEU A 114 -58.52 5.14 12.57
CA LEU A 114 -58.32 4.17 13.69
C LEU A 114 -57.57 4.77 14.92
N HIS A 115 -58.02 4.39 16.12
CA HIS A 115 -57.45 4.82 17.41
C HIS A 115 -56.20 4.04 17.86
N ALA A 116 -55.28 4.73 18.57
CA ALA A 116 -54.43 4.14 19.61
C ALA A 116 -54.05 5.16 20.72
N THR A 117 -54.96 5.30 21.69
CA THR A 117 -54.86 5.81 23.07
C THR A 117 -53.53 6.42 23.58
N ILE A 118 -53.60 7.64 24.13
CA ILE A 118 -52.57 8.24 25.01
C ILE A 118 -52.99 8.09 26.48
N HIS A 119 -52.07 7.66 27.36
CA HIS A 119 -52.19 7.81 28.82
C HIS A 119 -50.89 8.43 29.41
N PRO A 120 -50.97 9.31 30.43
CA PRO A 120 -49.82 10.12 30.85
C PRO A 120 -49.07 9.64 32.11
N LEU A 121 -47.77 9.99 32.11
CA LEU A 121 -46.90 10.29 33.26
C LEU A 121 -46.29 9.17 34.15
N ASN A 122 -45.09 9.52 34.65
CA ASN A 122 -44.40 9.03 35.85
C ASN A 122 -43.84 7.60 35.88
N ARG A 123 -42.71 7.41 35.18
CA ARG A 123 -41.58 6.64 35.74
C ARG A 123 -40.29 7.46 35.69
N TRP A 124 -39.50 7.34 36.76
CA TRP A 124 -38.20 7.99 36.89
C TRP A 124 -37.24 7.45 35.82
N GLN A 125 -36.71 8.34 34.96
CA GLN A 125 -35.58 8.01 34.11
C GLN A 125 -34.36 7.75 35.00
N ARG A 126 -33.89 6.50 35.03
CA ARG A 126 -32.53 6.22 35.49
C ARG A 126 -31.58 6.67 34.40
N VAL A 127 -30.83 7.73 34.67
CA VAL A 127 -29.68 8.12 33.82
C VAL A 127 -28.70 6.93 33.83
N PRO A 128 -28.19 6.47 32.67
CA PRO A 128 -27.16 5.44 32.65
C PRO A 128 -25.89 5.92 33.37
N PRO A 129 -25.13 5.02 34.01
CA PRO A 129 -23.87 5.39 34.63
C PRO A 129 -22.85 5.87 33.58
N PRO A 130 -21.80 6.64 33.98
CA PRO A 130 -20.65 6.86 33.12
C PRO A 130 -20.00 5.51 32.73
N TRP A 131 -19.34 5.48 31.58
CA TRP A 131 -18.71 4.30 30.96
C TRP A 131 -18.10 3.32 32.00
N PRO A 132 -18.61 2.08 32.11
CA PRO A 132 -17.99 1.06 32.94
C PRO A 132 -16.65 0.68 32.31
N ALA A 133 -15.55 0.99 32.99
CA ALA A 133 -14.23 0.57 32.55
C ALA A 133 -14.12 -0.97 32.54
N PRO A 134 -13.57 -1.59 31.49
CA PRO A 134 -13.24 -3.01 31.50
C PRO A 134 -12.32 -3.33 32.69
N THR A 135 -12.64 -4.39 33.43
CA THR A 135 -11.86 -4.80 34.61
C THR A 135 -10.57 -5.51 34.19
N LEU A 136 -9.56 -4.73 33.82
CA LEU A 136 -8.23 -5.24 33.54
C LEU A 136 -7.68 -6.01 34.76
N PRO A 137 -7.12 -7.22 34.57
CA PRO A 137 -6.45 -7.92 35.66
C PRO A 137 -5.18 -7.13 36.07
N PRO A 138 -4.92 -6.95 37.37
CA PRO A 138 -3.78 -6.14 37.82
C PRO A 138 -2.45 -6.82 37.48
N LEU A 139 -1.62 -6.14 36.69
CA LEU A 139 -0.21 -6.51 36.51
C LEU A 139 0.51 -6.43 37.86
N ALA A 140 1.08 -7.53 38.30
CA ALA A 140 1.79 -7.59 39.57
C ALA A 140 3.13 -6.82 39.47
N PRO A 141 3.41 -5.86 40.38
CA PRO A 141 4.68 -5.13 40.36
C PRO A 141 5.84 -6.07 40.72
N PRO A 142 6.99 -5.98 40.02
CA PRO A 142 8.16 -6.79 40.34
C PRO A 142 8.73 -6.42 41.72
N ARG A 143 9.19 -7.43 42.46
CA ARG A 143 9.85 -7.22 43.76
C ARG A 143 11.25 -6.60 43.56
N PRO A 144 11.63 -5.56 44.31
CA PRO A 144 13.03 -5.16 44.42
C PRO A 144 13.80 -6.11 45.36
N GLU A 145 14.97 -6.59 44.94
CA GLU A 145 15.93 -7.21 45.84
C GLU A 145 16.81 -6.15 46.55
N PRO A 146 17.33 -6.43 47.76
CA PRO A 146 17.97 -5.42 48.60
C PRO A 146 19.47 -5.23 48.30
N LEU A 147 19.84 -4.04 47.81
CA LEU A 147 21.25 -3.63 47.76
C LEU A 147 21.81 -3.30 49.15
N GLY A 148 23.03 -3.75 49.41
CA GLY A 148 23.70 -3.67 50.71
C GLY A 148 24.17 -2.26 51.10
N ARG A 149 24.33 -2.03 52.42
CA ARG A 149 24.81 -0.76 52.99
C ARG A 149 26.34 -0.63 52.88
N GLY A 150 26.83 0.54 52.49
CA GLY A 150 28.22 0.97 52.67
C GLY A 150 28.28 2.43 53.16
N ASN A 151 28.99 2.68 54.26
CA ASN A 151 29.13 4.03 54.84
C ASN A 151 30.36 4.77 54.28
N PRO A 152 30.33 6.11 54.17
CA PRO A 152 31.43 6.91 53.63
C PRO A 152 32.45 7.38 54.69
N PRO A 153 33.73 7.59 54.31
CA PRO A 153 34.69 8.40 55.07
C PRO A 153 34.54 9.93 54.81
N PRO A 154 35.11 10.81 55.66
CA PRO A 154 34.64 12.19 55.79
C PRO A 154 35.42 13.26 55.00
N ARG A 155 34.86 14.48 54.98
CA ARG A 155 35.50 15.72 54.49
C ARG A 155 36.63 16.20 55.41
N THR A 156 37.69 16.75 54.83
CA THR A 156 38.52 17.82 55.43
C THR A 156 38.66 18.98 54.44
N SER A 157 39.12 20.15 54.92
CA SER A 157 38.89 21.46 54.28
C SER A 157 40.17 22.24 53.97
N SER A 158 40.00 23.38 53.30
CA SER A 158 41.00 24.47 53.10
C SER A 158 42.07 24.20 52.02
N SER A 159 42.68 25.20 51.35
CA SER A 159 42.51 26.66 51.43
C SER A 159 42.90 27.41 50.15
N ARG A 160 42.17 28.50 49.83
CA ARG A 160 42.60 29.82 49.27
C ARG A 160 43.50 29.93 48.00
N MET A 161 43.21 31.03 47.27
CA MET A 161 44.17 31.93 46.56
C MET A 161 44.49 31.72 45.06
N THR A 162 43.61 32.26 44.22
CA THR A 162 43.86 33.18 43.09
C THR A 162 45.24 33.29 42.38
N ARG A 163 45.15 33.35 41.05
CA ARG A 163 45.87 34.22 40.08
C ARG A 163 47.26 33.82 39.52
N ASN A 164 47.19 33.40 38.26
CA ASN A 164 47.82 34.02 37.07
C ASN A 164 49.25 33.65 36.58
N PHE A 165 49.28 33.48 35.24
CA PHE A 165 50.32 33.74 34.24
C PHE A 165 51.39 32.67 33.88
N LEU A 166 51.44 32.47 32.54
CA LEU A 166 52.55 32.07 31.67
C LEU A 166 53.31 30.75 31.93
N SER A 167 53.07 29.78 31.03
CA SER A 167 54.10 28.95 30.41
C SER A 167 53.61 28.48 29.03
N LEU A 168 54.32 28.84 27.95
CA LEU A 168 53.93 28.54 26.56
C LEU A 168 54.83 27.44 25.97
N SER A 169 54.49 26.16 26.15
CA SER A 169 55.22 25.05 25.51
C SER A 169 54.57 23.65 25.67
N LEU A 170 53.41 23.40 25.05
CA LEU A 170 52.99 22.01 24.72
C LEU A 170 52.10 21.88 23.47
N ALA A 171 52.14 22.86 22.57
CA ALA A 171 51.30 22.93 21.36
C ALA A 171 51.83 22.04 20.21
N THR A 172 52.20 20.79 20.49
CA THR A 172 52.75 19.86 19.47
C THR A 172 52.51 18.37 19.77
N ALA A 173 51.61 18.03 20.70
CA ALA A 173 51.31 16.63 21.07
C ALA A 173 49.82 16.22 20.93
N CYS A 174 48.88 17.17 20.85
CA CYS A 174 47.43 16.88 20.74
C CYS A 174 46.84 17.13 19.34
N ALA A 175 47.68 17.19 18.29
CA ALA A 175 47.26 17.54 16.93
C ALA A 175 47.00 16.34 15.99
N LEU A 176 47.33 15.10 16.40
CA LEU A 176 47.09 13.87 15.63
C LEU A 176 45.96 12.99 16.19
N GLY A 177 45.27 13.45 17.25
CA GLY A 177 44.12 12.76 17.84
C GLY A 177 42.78 13.00 17.12
N MET A 178 42.78 13.77 16.04
CA MET A 178 41.61 14.06 15.20
C MET A 178 41.65 13.28 13.88
N LEU A 179 41.94 11.98 13.97
CA LEU A 179 41.41 11.05 12.98
C LEU A 179 39.88 11.04 13.14
N GLY A 180 39.16 11.07 12.02
CA GLY A 180 37.73 11.34 12.03
C GLY A 180 36.95 10.35 12.89
N ALA A 181 35.96 10.85 13.62
CA ALA A 181 34.75 10.06 13.79
C ALA A 181 34.14 9.95 12.39
N ASP A 182 34.31 8.79 11.74
CA ASP A 182 33.56 8.49 10.53
C ASP A 182 32.08 8.68 10.85
N ALA A 183 31.46 9.64 10.16
CA ALA A 183 30.02 9.85 10.25
C ALA A 183 29.37 8.62 9.62
N ALA A 184 29.01 7.65 10.47
CA ALA A 184 28.55 6.33 10.07
C ALA A 184 27.48 6.46 8.98
N GLN A 185 27.86 6.11 7.75
CA GLN A 185 27.09 6.47 6.57
C GLN A 185 25.70 5.84 6.69
N ALA A 186 24.66 6.67 6.51
CA ALA A 186 23.28 6.26 6.68
C ALA A 186 23.02 4.95 5.92
N GLN A 187 22.60 3.90 6.62
CA GLN A 187 22.41 2.56 6.02
C GLN A 187 21.27 2.55 4.99
N PHE A 188 20.36 3.52 5.09
CA PHE A 188 19.23 3.75 4.21
C PHE A 188 19.17 5.20 3.75
N LYS A 189 18.43 5.41 2.66
CA LYS A 189 18.15 6.68 2.00
C LYS A 189 16.72 6.63 1.45
N THR A 190 16.24 7.75 0.92
CA THR A 190 14.99 7.79 0.17
C THR A 190 15.26 7.94 -1.33
N ILE A 191 14.54 7.20 -2.16
CA ILE A 191 14.52 7.39 -3.63
C ILE A 191 13.10 7.73 -4.10
N ARG A 192 12.98 8.60 -5.10
CA ARG A 192 11.67 8.89 -5.74
C ARG A 192 11.37 7.81 -6.76
N ILE A 193 10.29 7.08 -6.56
CA ILE A 193 9.84 6.00 -7.46
C ILE A 193 8.98 6.57 -8.59
N SER A 194 8.10 7.53 -8.30
CA SER A 194 7.30 8.18 -9.34
C SER A 194 6.77 9.56 -8.92
N THR A 195 6.23 10.29 -9.88
CA THR A 195 5.73 11.67 -9.73
C THR A 195 4.65 11.98 -10.77
N GLY A 196 3.81 12.98 -10.51
CA GLY A 196 2.72 13.39 -11.38
C GLY A 196 1.31 13.08 -10.84
N PHE A 197 1.21 12.64 -9.58
CA PHE A 197 -0.08 12.30 -8.96
C PHE A 197 -0.90 13.54 -8.58
N ASN A 198 -2.21 13.36 -8.45
CA ASN A 198 -3.19 14.41 -8.14
C ASN A 198 -3.56 14.43 -6.66
N ARG A 199 -2.67 14.98 -5.83
CA ARG A 199 -2.80 14.98 -4.35
C ARG A 199 -3.00 13.56 -3.81
N PRO A 200 -1.98 12.67 -3.92
CA PRO A 200 -2.06 11.33 -3.38
C PRO A 200 -2.15 11.36 -1.85
N LEU A 201 -2.94 10.44 -1.28
CA LEU A 201 -3.15 10.34 0.16
C LEU A 201 -2.75 9.00 0.77
N TRP A 202 -2.68 7.93 -0.01
CA TRP A 202 -2.36 6.58 0.45
C TRP A 202 -1.64 5.82 -0.66
N VAL A 203 -0.69 4.95 -0.28
CA VAL A 203 -0.04 4.00 -1.18
C VAL A 203 0.12 2.65 -0.48
N GLY A 204 0.02 1.56 -1.24
CA GLY A 204 0.35 0.23 -0.77
C GLY A 204 -0.11 -0.86 -1.74
N ALA A 205 0.05 -2.11 -1.33
CA ALA A 205 -0.30 -3.29 -2.11
C ALA A 205 -0.84 -4.41 -1.20
N PRO A 206 -1.56 -5.41 -1.74
CA PRO A 206 -1.79 -6.67 -1.05
C PRO A 206 -0.51 -7.52 -1.02
N GLU A 207 -0.43 -8.46 -0.09
CA GLU A 207 0.72 -9.36 0.10
C GLU A 207 1.10 -10.09 -1.20
N GLY A 208 2.40 -10.07 -1.54
CA GLY A 208 2.96 -10.66 -2.76
C GLY A 208 2.68 -9.93 -4.08
N ASP A 209 1.95 -8.81 -4.08
CA ASP A 209 1.69 -8.04 -5.31
C ASP A 209 2.79 -6.99 -5.58
N THR A 210 3.45 -7.11 -6.74
CA THR A 210 4.53 -6.20 -7.15
C THR A 210 4.04 -4.81 -7.57
N ARG A 211 2.72 -4.62 -7.73
CA ARG A 211 2.07 -3.36 -8.13
C ARG A 211 1.75 -2.50 -6.91
N LEU A 212 1.98 -1.19 -6.99
CA LEU A 212 1.49 -0.26 -5.97
C LEU A 212 0.17 0.36 -6.42
N PHE A 213 -0.76 0.50 -5.48
CA PHE A 213 -2.02 1.21 -5.66
C PHE A 213 -1.93 2.55 -4.93
N VAL A 214 -2.27 3.63 -5.62
CA VAL A 214 -2.17 5.01 -5.08
C VAL A 214 -3.54 5.67 -5.12
N VAL A 215 -4.03 6.10 -3.95
CA VAL A 215 -5.29 6.86 -3.82
C VAL A 215 -5.04 8.33 -4.12
N GLU A 216 -5.73 8.89 -5.12
CA GLU A 216 -5.72 10.31 -5.43
C GLU A 216 -6.97 11.02 -4.89
N GLN A 217 -6.79 12.08 -4.09
CA GLN A 217 -7.88 12.73 -3.37
C GLN A 217 -8.94 13.35 -4.29
N VAL A 218 -8.49 14.07 -5.31
CA VAL A 218 -9.31 15.06 -6.03
C VAL A 218 -9.79 14.59 -7.41
N THR A 219 -9.13 13.59 -7.99
CA THR A 219 -9.59 12.83 -9.16
C THR A 219 -10.51 11.68 -8.76
N ALA A 220 -10.51 11.27 -7.48
CA ALA A 220 -11.23 10.10 -7.00
C ALA A 220 -10.80 8.77 -7.67
N ASP A 221 -9.59 8.76 -8.24
CA ASP A 221 -8.96 7.58 -8.83
C ASP A 221 -8.21 6.76 -7.77
N ILE A 222 -8.16 5.45 -7.99
CA ILE A 222 -7.04 4.63 -7.53
C ILE A 222 -6.14 4.37 -8.75
N ARG A 223 -4.92 4.90 -8.74
CA ARG A 223 -3.93 4.69 -9.81
C ARG A 223 -3.11 3.42 -9.53
N ILE A 224 -2.66 2.73 -10.57
CA ILE A 224 -1.66 1.65 -10.45
C ILE A 224 -0.29 2.17 -10.86
N LEU A 225 0.75 1.76 -10.11
CA LEU A 225 2.15 1.90 -10.45
C LEU A 225 2.76 0.52 -10.74
N LYS A 226 3.53 0.41 -11.82
CA LYS A 226 4.36 -0.77 -12.14
C LYS A 226 5.76 -0.30 -12.52
N ASN A 227 6.79 -0.80 -11.84
CA ASN A 227 8.20 -0.51 -12.13
C ASN A 227 8.47 1.01 -12.27
N GLY A 228 7.90 1.83 -11.36
CA GLY A 228 7.97 3.30 -11.39
C GLY A 228 7.04 4.02 -12.38
N VAL A 229 6.32 3.31 -13.25
CA VAL A 229 5.43 3.87 -14.28
C VAL A 229 3.97 3.88 -13.84
N ILE A 230 3.35 5.06 -13.81
CA ILE A 230 1.90 5.23 -13.58
C ILE A 230 1.14 4.69 -14.78
N GLN A 231 0.25 3.73 -14.55
CA GLN A 231 -0.58 3.15 -15.61
C GLN A 231 -1.63 4.17 -16.10
N ALA A 232 -1.90 4.19 -17.41
CA ALA A 232 -2.76 5.21 -18.02
C ALA A 232 -4.23 5.09 -17.59
N THR A 233 -4.73 3.85 -17.49
CA THR A 233 -6.05 3.54 -16.93
C THR A 233 -5.93 3.42 -15.40
N PRO A 234 -6.82 4.04 -14.61
CA PRO A 234 -6.88 3.81 -13.17
C PRO A 234 -7.42 2.41 -12.87
N PHE A 235 -7.10 1.88 -11.68
CA PHE A 235 -7.72 0.66 -11.15
C PHE A 235 -9.24 0.84 -11.01
N ILE A 236 -9.66 2.00 -10.49
CA ILE A 236 -11.06 2.42 -10.44
C ILE A 236 -11.16 3.95 -10.46
N ASP A 237 -12.16 4.46 -11.17
CA ASP A 237 -12.63 5.85 -11.13
C ASP A 237 -13.88 5.92 -10.23
N LEU A 238 -13.84 6.71 -9.16
CA LEU A 238 -14.96 6.94 -8.25
C LEU A 238 -15.56 8.35 -8.35
N THR A 239 -15.20 9.13 -9.37
CA THR A 239 -15.75 10.47 -9.65
C THR A 239 -17.28 10.54 -9.58
N PRO A 240 -18.06 9.55 -10.04
CA PRO A 240 -19.52 9.60 -9.94
C PRO A 240 -20.10 9.52 -8.51
N LYS A 241 -19.31 9.08 -7.52
CA LYS A 241 -19.72 8.91 -6.11
C LYS A 241 -19.05 9.91 -5.15
N VAL A 242 -17.82 10.32 -5.44
CA VAL A 242 -16.97 11.10 -4.53
C VAL A 242 -17.22 12.60 -4.66
N ASN A 243 -17.30 13.30 -3.53
CA ASN A 243 -17.23 14.74 -3.46
C ASN A 243 -15.91 15.20 -2.82
N ALA A 244 -15.00 15.74 -3.64
CA ALA A 244 -13.71 16.27 -3.24
C ALA A 244 -13.68 17.79 -2.96
N SER A 245 -14.84 18.46 -2.77
CA SER A 245 -14.87 19.90 -2.46
C SER A 245 -14.57 20.19 -0.98
N GLY A 246 -13.30 20.07 -0.60
CA GLY A 246 -12.77 20.40 0.72
C GLY A 246 -11.37 19.79 0.95
N ASN A 247 -10.56 20.40 1.83
CA ASN A 247 -9.18 19.95 2.06
C ASN A 247 -9.07 18.52 2.63
N GLU A 248 -10.08 18.10 3.40
CA GLU A 248 -10.22 16.77 4.03
C GLU A 248 -11.35 15.94 3.39
N ARG A 249 -11.76 16.31 2.16
CA ARG A 249 -12.86 15.66 1.41
C ARG A 249 -12.32 15.10 0.10
N GLY A 250 -12.88 14.00 -0.38
CA GLY A 250 -12.42 13.26 -1.55
C GLY A 250 -12.41 11.75 -1.32
N LEU A 251 -11.58 11.03 -2.07
CA LEU A 251 -11.22 9.64 -1.78
C LEU A 251 -10.03 9.66 -0.81
N LEU A 252 -10.18 9.09 0.39
CA LEU A 252 -9.27 9.35 1.52
C LEU A 252 -8.38 8.16 1.90
N GLY A 253 -8.78 6.94 1.55
CA GLY A 253 -8.00 5.73 1.83
C GLY A 253 -8.67 4.46 1.32
N MET A 254 -7.92 3.37 1.37
CA MET A 254 -8.35 2.05 0.95
C MET A 254 -7.69 0.95 1.80
N ALA A 255 -8.24 -0.26 1.77
CA ALA A 255 -7.62 -1.46 2.31
C ALA A 255 -7.98 -2.67 1.44
N PHE A 256 -7.03 -3.59 1.23
CA PHE A 256 -7.29 -4.87 0.59
C PHE A 256 -7.89 -5.87 1.58
N SER A 257 -8.73 -6.80 1.10
CA SER A 257 -9.10 -7.97 1.89
C SER A 257 -7.84 -8.78 2.23
N PRO A 258 -7.71 -9.34 3.46
CA PRO A 258 -6.65 -10.29 3.78
C PRO A 258 -6.61 -11.50 2.85
N ASN A 259 -7.72 -11.78 2.14
CA ASN A 259 -7.84 -12.88 1.19
C ASN A 259 -7.79 -12.41 -0.28
N TYR A 260 -7.32 -11.18 -0.59
CA TYR A 260 -7.42 -10.54 -1.91
C TYR A 260 -6.97 -11.41 -3.09
N ALA A 261 -5.88 -12.18 -2.94
CA ALA A 261 -5.39 -13.10 -3.97
C ALA A 261 -6.40 -14.20 -4.38
N SER A 262 -7.41 -14.46 -3.55
CA SER A 262 -8.48 -15.44 -3.79
C SER A 262 -9.88 -14.82 -3.93
N ASP A 263 -10.18 -13.77 -3.17
CA ASP A 263 -11.51 -13.13 -3.14
C ASP A 263 -11.59 -11.87 -4.00
N GLY A 264 -10.46 -11.26 -4.37
CA GLY A 264 -10.36 -10.05 -5.18
C GLY A 264 -10.99 -8.79 -4.55
N TYR A 265 -11.36 -8.80 -3.27
CA TYR A 265 -12.08 -7.72 -2.62
C TYR A 265 -11.16 -6.64 -2.03
N PHE A 266 -11.55 -5.39 -2.19
CA PHE A 266 -10.93 -4.24 -1.56
C PHE A 266 -12.00 -3.25 -1.08
N TYR A 267 -11.61 -2.37 -0.18
CA TYR A 267 -12.50 -1.45 0.52
C TYR A 267 -11.97 -0.02 0.34
N VAL A 268 -12.88 0.94 0.19
CA VAL A 268 -12.55 2.36 -0.03
C VAL A 268 -13.32 3.23 0.95
N HIS A 269 -12.70 4.33 1.40
CA HIS A 269 -13.31 5.31 2.29
C HIS A 269 -13.26 6.69 1.62
N TYR A 270 -14.42 7.31 1.42
CA TYR A 270 -14.55 8.61 0.73
C TYR A 270 -15.68 9.47 1.31
N THR A 271 -15.68 10.76 0.99
CA THR A 271 -16.78 11.67 1.34
C THR A 271 -17.76 11.86 0.18
N ALA A 272 -19.05 11.67 0.45
CA ALA A 272 -20.16 11.77 -0.50
C ALA A 272 -21.05 12.99 -0.21
N GLY A 273 -21.91 13.35 -1.18
CA GLY A 273 -22.96 14.36 -1.01
C GLY A 273 -22.47 15.81 -0.89
N ALA A 274 -23.41 16.76 -0.84
CA ALA A 274 -23.09 18.18 -0.63
C ALA A 274 -22.58 18.42 0.82
N SER A 275 -21.70 19.42 1.00
CA SER A 275 -21.09 19.72 2.31
C SER A 275 -22.15 19.99 3.40
N PRO A 276 -22.03 19.43 4.63
CA PRO A 276 -20.92 18.62 5.13
C PRO A 276 -20.79 17.26 4.43
N GLY A 277 -21.92 16.56 4.24
CA GLY A 277 -22.03 15.35 3.44
C GLY A 277 -22.04 14.09 4.30
N SER A 278 -21.41 13.02 3.83
CA SER A 278 -21.29 11.76 4.56
C SER A 278 -19.96 11.09 4.28
N SER A 279 -19.32 10.50 5.29
CA SER A 279 -18.24 9.55 5.08
C SER A 279 -18.83 8.19 4.73
N VAL A 280 -18.36 7.56 3.66
CA VAL A 280 -18.89 6.29 3.15
C VAL A 280 -17.74 5.29 3.03
N VAL A 281 -17.99 4.06 3.49
CA VAL A 281 -17.10 2.91 3.26
C VAL A 281 -17.82 1.92 2.35
N GLU A 282 -17.19 1.56 1.24
CA GLU A 282 -17.73 0.60 0.27
C GLU A 282 -16.73 -0.52 -0.03
N ARG A 283 -17.24 -1.72 -0.34
CA ARG A 283 -16.46 -2.84 -0.86
C ARG A 283 -16.61 -2.94 -2.38
N TYR A 284 -15.50 -3.14 -3.08
CA TYR A 284 -15.40 -3.40 -4.51
C TYR A 284 -14.62 -4.70 -4.76
N LYS A 285 -14.67 -5.21 -5.99
CA LYS A 285 -13.93 -6.40 -6.45
C LYS A 285 -13.10 -6.07 -7.69
N VAL A 286 -11.91 -6.67 -7.81
CA VAL A 286 -11.12 -6.69 -9.06
C VAL A 286 -11.91 -7.34 -10.20
N SER A 287 -11.68 -6.91 -11.45
CA SER A 287 -12.28 -7.54 -12.62
C SER A 287 -11.76 -8.95 -12.82
N ALA A 288 -12.68 -9.88 -13.10
CA ALA A 288 -12.37 -11.28 -13.38
C ALA A 288 -11.61 -11.50 -14.71
N SER A 289 -11.47 -10.47 -15.55
CA SER A 289 -10.76 -10.53 -16.84
C SER A 289 -9.53 -9.62 -16.95
N ASN A 290 -9.29 -8.75 -15.97
CA ASN A 290 -8.12 -7.87 -15.94
C ASN A 290 -7.75 -7.53 -14.49
N PRO A 291 -6.62 -8.00 -13.94
CA PRO A 291 -6.23 -7.70 -12.56
C PRO A 291 -5.95 -6.20 -12.34
N ASP A 292 -5.66 -5.44 -13.39
CA ASP A 292 -5.32 -4.01 -13.31
C ASP A 292 -6.53 -3.07 -13.32
N VAL A 293 -7.77 -3.59 -13.34
CA VAL A 293 -9.01 -2.80 -13.30
C VAL A 293 -10.03 -3.48 -12.37
N ALA A 294 -10.75 -2.69 -11.59
CA ALA A 294 -11.86 -3.15 -10.74
C ALA A 294 -13.22 -3.09 -11.45
N ASP A 295 -14.15 -3.94 -11.03
CA ASP A 295 -15.54 -3.83 -11.45
C ASP A 295 -16.25 -2.75 -10.64
N PHE A 296 -16.48 -1.58 -11.25
CA PHE A 296 -17.26 -0.49 -10.64
C PHE A 296 -18.70 -0.92 -10.26
N ALA A 297 -19.30 -1.88 -10.98
CA ALA A 297 -20.65 -2.35 -10.68
C ALA A 297 -20.72 -3.28 -9.46
N SER A 298 -19.57 -3.78 -8.96
CA SER A 298 -19.49 -4.59 -7.73
C SER A 298 -19.62 -3.77 -6.43
N GLY A 299 -19.54 -2.43 -6.53
CA GLY A 299 -19.50 -1.52 -5.38
C GLY A 299 -20.70 -1.63 -4.45
N THR A 300 -20.47 -2.14 -3.23
CA THR A 300 -21.51 -2.33 -2.22
C THR A 300 -21.16 -1.57 -0.94
N THR A 301 -22.09 -0.76 -0.43
CA THR A 301 -21.88 0.02 0.80
C THR A 301 -21.81 -0.87 2.05
N VAL A 302 -20.76 -0.66 2.84
CA VAL A 302 -20.51 -1.30 4.15
C VAL A 302 -21.05 -0.40 5.26
N LEU A 303 -20.65 0.87 5.25
CA LEU A 303 -21.04 1.89 6.23
C LEU A 303 -21.26 3.25 5.54
N SER A 304 -22.14 4.07 6.11
CA SER A 304 -22.32 5.47 5.72
C SER A 304 -22.70 6.29 6.94
N LEU A 305 -21.97 7.38 7.18
CA LEU A 305 -22.09 8.24 8.35
C LEU A 305 -22.25 9.69 7.92
N ALA A 306 -23.39 10.30 8.24
CA ALA A 306 -23.63 11.72 7.99
C ALA A 306 -22.70 12.59 8.86
N GLN A 307 -21.92 13.47 8.24
CA GLN A 307 -20.96 14.31 8.96
C GLN A 307 -21.62 15.61 9.45
N PRO A 308 -21.34 16.08 10.67
CA PRO A 308 -21.91 17.33 11.19
C PRO A 308 -21.19 18.58 10.67
N PHE A 309 -19.88 18.47 10.36
CA PHE A 309 -19.09 19.51 9.71
C PHE A 309 -18.31 18.94 8.52
N SER A 310 -17.50 19.75 7.84
CA SER A 310 -16.80 19.36 6.60
C SER A 310 -15.40 18.77 6.82
N ASN A 311 -14.98 18.61 8.07
CA ASN A 311 -13.63 18.24 8.52
C ASN A 311 -13.68 17.15 9.59
N HIS A 312 -12.53 16.55 9.89
CA HIS A 312 -12.35 15.35 10.72
C HIS A 312 -13.16 14.14 10.21
N ASN A 313 -13.21 13.97 8.89
CA ASN A 313 -14.04 12.96 8.21
C ASN A 313 -13.57 11.50 8.44
N GLY A 314 -12.45 11.29 9.14
CA GLY A 314 -11.67 10.05 9.09
C GLY A 314 -10.97 9.91 7.72
N GLY A 315 -10.74 8.67 7.29
CA GLY A 315 -10.37 8.41 5.89
C GLY A 315 -9.50 7.18 5.65
N ASN A 316 -8.71 6.77 6.64
CA ASN A 316 -7.94 5.53 6.56
C ASN A 316 -8.82 4.29 6.78
N LEU A 317 -8.31 3.12 6.36
CA LEU A 317 -8.86 1.79 6.60
C LEU A 317 -7.70 0.84 6.87
N ALA A 318 -7.87 -0.17 7.74
CA ALA A 318 -6.90 -1.24 7.92
C ALA A 318 -7.58 -2.55 8.31
N PHE A 319 -6.99 -3.69 7.95
CA PHE A 319 -7.38 -4.99 8.53
C PHE A 319 -6.44 -5.36 9.67
N GLY A 320 -7.00 -5.86 10.76
CA GLY A 320 -6.21 -6.51 11.81
C GLY A 320 -5.85 -7.94 11.45
N ALA A 321 -4.89 -8.52 12.17
CA ALA A 321 -4.53 -9.94 12.06
C ALA A 321 -5.68 -10.90 12.49
N ASP A 322 -6.77 -10.36 13.04
CA ASP A 322 -8.04 -11.05 13.31
C ASP A 322 -8.97 -11.16 12.08
N GLY A 323 -8.59 -10.58 10.94
CA GLY A 323 -9.40 -10.56 9.73
C GLY A 323 -10.59 -9.60 9.77
N HIS A 324 -10.60 -8.62 10.68
CA HIS A 324 -11.66 -7.62 10.79
C HIS A 324 -11.21 -6.26 10.27
N LEU A 325 -12.17 -5.49 9.74
CA LEU A 325 -11.93 -4.16 9.18
C LEU A 325 -12.05 -3.12 10.29
N TYR A 326 -10.97 -2.35 10.49
CA TYR A 326 -10.87 -1.25 11.43
C TYR A 326 -11.06 0.09 10.71
N ILE A 327 -11.85 0.97 11.32
CA ILE A 327 -12.32 2.21 10.70
C ILE A 327 -12.24 3.35 11.71
N GLY A 328 -11.26 4.23 11.54
CA GLY A 328 -11.13 5.48 12.29
C GLY A 328 -12.04 6.58 11.75
N TYR A 329 -12.84 7.18 12.64
CA TYR A 329 -13.60 8.40 12.39
C TYR A 329 -13.20 9.47 13.41
N GLY A 330 -12.95 10.68 12.93
CA GLY A 330 -12.79 11.84 13.80
C GLY A 330 -14.11 12.26 14.46
N ASP A 331 -14.05 13.26 15.35
CA ASP A 331 -15.17 13.78 16.14
C ASP A 331 -16.31 14.42 15.30
N GLY A 332 -16.12 14.52 13.99
CA GLY A 332 -17.05 15.10 13.02
C GLY A 332 -16.79 16.57 12.71
N GLY A 333 -15.77 17.18 13.33
CA GLY A 333 -15.23 18.47 12.94
C GLY A 333 -15.61 19.65 13.85
N SER A 334 -15.33 20.86 13.35
CA SER A 334 -15.35 22.11 14.12
C SER A 334 -14.34 22.12 15.29
N ALA A 335 -14.36 23.18 16.10
CA ALA A 335 -13.41 23.41 17.18
C ALA A 335 -13.94 22.90 18.53
N ASN A 336 -13.09 22.13 19.22
CA ASN A 336 -13.24 21.57 20.56
C ASN A 336 -14.43 20.60 20.66
N ASP A 337 -14.68 19.73 19.67
CA ASP A 337 -15.81 18.78 19.65
C ASP A 337 -17.09 19.37 20.27
N PRO A 338 -17.80 20.27 19.56
CA PRO A 338 -18.92 21.03 20.12
C PRO A 338 -20.13 20.14 20.46
N GLN A 339 -20.12 18.89 20.01
CA GLN A 339 -21.15 17.89 20.27
C GLN A 339 -20.73 16.85 21.33
N CYS A 340 -19.48 16.86 21.80
CA CYS A 340 -18.89 15.83 22.66
C CYS A 340 -19.04 14.41 22.08
N ASN A 341 -18.92 14.30 20.76
CA ASN A 341 -19.01 13.06 19.99
C ASN A 341 -17.95 12.03 20.42
N ALA A 342 -16.71 12.45 20.66
CA ALA A 342 -15.61 11.54 20.99
C ALA A 342 -15.86 10.73 22.27
N GLN A 343 -16.54 11.31 23.26
CA GLN A 343 -16.92 10.65 24.53
C GLN A 343 -18.37 10.09 24.55
N LYS A 344 -19.17 10.31 23.50
CA LYS A 344 -20.51 9.71 23.34
C LYS A 344 -20.42 8.25 22.90
N ASN A 345 -21.35 7.46 23.42
CA ASN A 345 -21.55 6.04 23.08
C ASN A 345 -22.50 5.82 21.89
N THR A 346 -23.40 6.77 21.58
CA THR A 346 -24.39 6.66 20.50
C THR A 346 -23.93 7.28 19.17
N THR A 347 -22.63 7.27 18.88
CA THR A 347 -22.08 7.74 17.59
C THR A 347 -20.74 7.08 17.30
N TRP A 348 -20.47 6.83 16.01
CA TRP A 348 -19.18 6.38 15.50
C TRP A 348 -18.12 7.49 15.42
N LEU A 349 -18.50 8.75 15.64
CA LEU A 349 -17.57 9.89 15.57
C LEU A 349 -16.62 9.94 16.77
N GLY A 350 -15.33 10.16 16.53
CA GLY A 350 -14.25 10.17 17.51
C GLY A 350 -13.98 8.78 18.10
N LYS A 351 -13.86 7.78 17.21
CA LYS A 351 -13.77 6.34 17.50
C LYS A 351 -12.80 5.64 16.54
N MET A 352 -12.24 4.53 16.99
CA MET A 352 -11.97 3.38 16.12
C MET A 352 -13.16 2.44 16.18
N LEU A 353 -13.67 2.02 15.02
CA LEU A 353 -14.60 0.90 14.89
C LEU A 353 -13.85 -0.38 14.49
N ARG A 354 -14.45 -1.54 14.76
CA ARG A 354 -14.00 -2.86 14.31
C ARG A 354 -15.19 -3.71 13.89
N ILE A 355 -15.25 -4.10 12.62
CA ILE A 355 -16.39 -4.82 12.04
C ILE A 355 -15.95 -6.04 11.20
N ASN A 356 -16.77 -7.09 11.20
CA ASN A 356 -16.56 -8.26 10.35
C ASN A 356 -17.30 -8.12 9.01
N VAL A 357 -16.55 -8.00 7.92
CA VAL A 357 -17.05 -7.77 6.55
C VAL A 357 -17.13 -9.03 5.68
N SER A 358 -16.95 -10.22 6.27
CA SER A 358 -17.12 -11.51 5.56
C SER A 358 -18.55 -11.71 5.02
N SER A 359 -19.54 -11.07 5.65
CA SER A 359 -20.94 -10.96 5.21
C SER A 359 -21.35 -9.49 5.19
N LEU A 360 -21.97 -9.01 4.11
CA LEU A 360 -22.38 -7.61 3.99
C LEU A 360 -23.77 -7.34 4.61
N PRO A 361 -24.04 -6.11 5.13
CA PRO A 361 -23.14 -4.96 5.17
C PRO A 361 -21.93 -5.18 6.10
N TYR A 362 -22.16 -5.75 7.28
CA TYR A 362 -21.14 -6.30 8.19
C TYR A 362 -21.84 -7.12 9.28
N THR A 363 -21.06 -7.75 10.15
CA THR A 363 -21.49 -8.28 11.46
C THR A 363 -20.58 -7.76 12.56
N ILE A 364 -21.09 -7.75 13.81
CA ILE A 364 -20.31 -7.40 15.00
C ILE A 364 -19.40 -8.58 15.39
N PRO A 365 -18.09 -8.38 15.53
CA PRO A 365 -17.20 -9.36 16.14
C PRO A 365 -17.55 -9.58 17.61
N ALA A 366 -17.73 -10.84 18.03
CA ALA A 366 -18.06 -11.19 19.41
C ALA A 366 -16.96 -10.82 20.45
N GLY A 367 -15.78 -10.40 19.99
CA GLY A 367 -14.70 -9.88 20.82
C GLY A 367 -14.68 -8.35 20.95
N ASN A 368 -15.66 -7.60 20.41
CA ASN A 368 -15.73 -6.15 20.62
C ASN A 368 -16.08 -5.84 22.08
N PRO A 369 -15.53 -4.76 22.70
CA PRO A 369 -15.68 -4.50 24.13
C PRO A 369 -17.11 -4.25 24.59
N TRP A 370 -17.99 -3.86 23.66
CA TRP A 370 -19.40 -3.51 23.88
C TRP A 370 -20.35 -4.28 22.95
N ALA A 371 -20.02 -5.54 22.61
CA ALA A 371 -20.93 -6.43 21.89
C ALA A 371 -22.09 -6.91 22.80
N SER A 372 -22.96 -5.97 23.22
CA SER A 372 -23.96 -6.17 24.27
C SER A 372 -25.23 -5.36 23.98
N PRO A 373 -26.37 -5.99 23.65
CA PRO A 373 -27.62 -5.30 23.28
C PRO A 373 -28.35 -4.65 24.48
N THR A 374 -27.65 -4.34 25.58
CA THR A 374 -28.24 -3.90 26.85
C THR A 374 -27.52 -2.75 27.57
N ASP A 375 -26.30 -2.37 27.19
CA ASP A 375 -25.60 -1.22 27.79
C ASP A 375 -25.90 0.12 27.07
N GLY A 376 -26.39 0.05 25.83
CA GLY A 376 -26.75 1.22 25.01
C GLY A 376 -25.55 1.90 24.34
N ILE A 377 -24.42 1.20 24.23
CA ILE A 377 -23.23 1.60 23.47
C ILE A 377 -23.35 1.01 22.06
N LEU A 378 -22.71 1.62 21.06
CA LEU A 378 -22.68 1.06 19.70
C LEU A 378 -21.66 -0.09 19.60
N ASP A 379 -22.15 -1.29 19.32
CA ASP A 379 -21.39 -2.54 19.22
C ASP A 379 -20.19 -2.48 18.25
N GLU A 380 -20.19 -1.60 17.24
CA GLU A 380 -19.06 -1.47 16.30
C GLU A 380 -17.82 -0.82 16.95
N ILE A 381 -17.97 -0.10 18.07
CA ILE A 381 -16.88 0.66 18.69
C ILE A 381 -15.82 -0.30 19.24
N TRP A 382 -14.56 -0.01 18.94
CA TRP A 382 -13.39 -0.71 19.45
C TRP A 382 -12.62 0.13 20.48
N SER A 383 -12.41 1.42 20.20
CA SER A 383 -11.87 2.41 21.13
C SER A 383 -12.40 3.81 20.83
N PHE A 384 -12.29 4.73 21.78
CA PHE A 384 -12.97 6.03 21.74
C PHE A 384 -12.14 7.17 22.36
N GLY A 385 -12.67 8.39 22.30
CA GLY A 385 -11.97 9.57 22.79
C GLY A 385 -10.85 10.03 21.88
N LEU A 386 -10.96 9.77 20.57
CA LEU A 386 -10.05 10.26 19.52
C LEU A 386 -10.64 11.52 18.86
N ARG A 387 -9.78 12.36 18.28
CA ARG A 387 -10.13 13.64 17.63
C ARG A 387 -10.29 13.50 16.12
N ASN A 388 -9.26 13.04 15.43
CA ASN A 388 -9.18 12.85 13.99
C ASN A 388 -8.03 11.87 13.64
N PRO A 389 -8.22 10.55 13.85
CA PRO A 389 -7.19 9.54 13.60
C PRO A 389 -6.92 9.41 12.10
N TRP A 390 -5.82 10.01 11.62
CA TRP A 390 -5.59 10.25 10.19
C TRP A 390 -4.97 9.04 9.48
N ARG A 391 -3.82 8.53 9.94
CA ARG A 391 -3.30 7.21 9.57
C ARG A 391 -3.05 6.37 10.80
N TYR A 392 -3.38 5.10 10.64
CA TYR A 392 -3.17 4.05 11.62
C TYR A 392 -2.82 2.77 10.88
N SER A 393 -2.06 1.89 11.53
CA SER A 393 -1.59 0.65 10.93
C SER A 393 -1.38 -0.42 12.00
N PHE A 394 -1.54 -1.68 11.59
CA PHE A 394 -1.14 -2.81 12.40
C PHE A 394 0.32 -3.15 12.13
N ASP A 395 1.07 -3.44 13.19
CA ASP A 395 2.30 -4.20 13.07
C ASP A 395 1.95 -5.63 12.60
N SER A 396 2.39 -6.02 11.40
CA SER A 396 2.05 -7.32 10.82
C SER A 396 2.63 -8.52 11.58
N GLN A 397 3.64 -8.32 12.44
CA GLN A 397 4.24 -9.39 13.23
C GLN A 397 3.61 -9.51 14.63
N THR A 398 3.27 -8.42 15.29
CA THR A 398 2.71 -8.45 16.67
C THR A 398 1.20 -8.34 16.72
N GLY A 399 0.58 -7.69 15.72
CA GLY A 399 -0.84 -7.34 15.72
C GLY A 399 -1.18 -6.07 16.51
N ASP A 400 -0.18 -5.30 16.97
CA ASP A 400 -0.39 -4.04 17.68
C ASP A 400 -0.84 -2.92 16.72
N LEU A 401 -1.85 -2.15 17.11
CA LEU A 401 -2.40 -1.04 16.32
C LEU A 401 -1.75 0.27 16.73
N TYR A 402 -1.02 0.91 15.82
CA TYR A 402 -0.47 2.26 15.99
C TYR A 402 -1.42 3.29 15.36
N ILE A 403 -1.70 4.39 16.05
CA ILE A 403 -2.61 5.45 15.59
C ILE A 403 -1.89 6.80 15.67
N GLY A 404 -1.92 7.59 14.60
CA GLY A 404 -1.63 9.02 14.66
C GLY A 404 -2.93 9.81 14.75
N ASP A 405 -3.17 10.48 15.88
CA ASP A 405 -4.35 11.30 16.10
C ASP A 405 -4.00 12.80 16.07
N VAL A 406 -4.70 13.53 15.19
CA VAL A 406 -4.33 14.92 14.87
C VAL A 406 -4.79 15.85 15.99
N GLY A 407 -3.85 16.64 16.51
CA GLY A 407 -4.04 17.67 17.53
C GLY A 407 -4.88 18.84 17.07
N GLN A 408 -5.25 19.74 18.01
CA GLN A 408 -6.03 20.92 17.67
C GLN A 408 -5.21 22.20 17.63
N ASN A 409 -4.50 22.48 18.71
CA ASN A 409 -3.88 23.77 19.01
C ASN A 409 -2.52 23.64 19.69
N GLN A 410 -2.27 22.54 20.41
CA GLN A 410 -1.17 22.44 21.36
C GLN A 410 -0.31 21.18 21.20
N ILE A 411 -0.93 20.01 21.05
CA ILE A 411 -0.26 18.70 21.09
C ILE A 411 -0.80 17.78 20.00
N GLU A 412 0.13 17.16 19.28
CA GLU A 412 -0.07 16.04 18.37
C GLU A 412 0.37 14.73 19.04
N GLU A 413 -0.30 13.60 18.77
CA GLU A 413 -0.08 12.35 19.52
C GLU A 413 0.00 11.06 18.67
N ILE A 414 0.78 10.10 19.18
CA ILE A 414 0.85 8.71 18.69
C ILE A 414 0.40 7.77 19.80
N ASP A 415 -0.66 7.00 19.52
CA ASP A 415 -1.22 5.97 20.38
C ASP A 415 -0.87 4.56 19.93
N VAL A 416 -0.91 3.61 20.87
CA VAL A 416 -0.78 2.17 20.58
C VAL A 416 -1.78 1.33 21.37
N GLU A 417 -2.43 0.41 20.67
CA GLU A 417 -3.20 -0.69 21.25
C GLU A 417 -2.42 -2.00 21.11
N PRO A 418 -2.15 -2.73 22.21
CA PRO A 418 -1.65 -4.09 22.11
C PRO A 418 -2.67 -4.97 21.38
N ALA A 419 -2.17 -5.94 20.62
CA ALA A 419 -2.97 -6.86 19.81
C ALA A 419 -4.23 -7.40 20.55
N GLY A 420 -5.41 -7.06 20.02
CA GLY A 420 -6.71 -7.50 20.56
C GLY A 420 -7.17 -6.79 21.84
N VAL A 421 -6.49 -5.74 22.33
CA VAL A 421 -6.81 -5.04 23.58
C VAL A 421 -7.50 -3.69 23.34
N GLY A 422 -8.74 -3.76 22.86
CA GLY A 422 -9.65 -2.60 22.73
C GLY A 422 -10.21 -2.11 24.07
N GLY A 423 -11.26 -1.30 24.02
CA GLY A 423 -11.94 -0.73 25.19
C GLY A 423 -11.35 0.59 25.68
N ARG A 424 -10.37 1.14 24.94
CA ARG A 424 -9.54 2.29 25.33
C ARG A 424 -10.26 3.63 25.13
N ASN A 425 -9.92 4.58 26.00
CA ASN A 425 -10.38 5.97 25.94
C ASN A 425 -9.16 6.91 25.92
N TYR A 426 -8.90 7.56 24.79
CA TYR A 426 -7.76 8.50 24.63
C TYR A 426 -8.03 9.89 25.19
N GLY A 427 -9.30 10.18 25.52
CA GLY A 427 -9.67 11.31 26.35
C GLY A 427 -9.94 12.63 25.64
N TRP A 428 -9.77 12.73 24.32
CA TRP A 428 -10.40 13.84 23.57
C TRP A 428 -11.91 13.80 23.85
N LYS A 429 -12.54 14.90 24.27
CA LYS A 429 -12.11 16.31 24.25
C LYS A 429 -11.61 16.92 25.57
N LEU A 430 -11.45 16.12 26.63
CA LEU A 430 -10.94 16.62 27.92
C LEU A 430 -9.42 16.65 27.98
N LEU A 431 -8.77 15.78 27.20
CA LEU A 431 -7.34 15.72 26.97
C LEU A 431 -7.01 16.10 25.51
N GLU A 432 -5.79 16.59 25.28
CA GLU A 432 -5.15 16.82 23.97
C GLU A 432 -3.68 16.39 24.15
N GLY A 433 -3.31 15.20 23.65
CA GLY A 433 -2.21 14.46 24.25
C GLY A 433 -2.45 14.21 25.74
N ASN A 434 -1.38 14.23 26.53
CA ASN A 434 -1.47 14.23 27.99
C ASN A 434 -1.92 15.59 28.60
N THR A 435 -2.31 16.59 27.80
CA THR A 435 -2.65 17.94 28.28
C THR A 435 -4.13 18.05 28.66
N CYS A 436 -4.42 18.37 29.92
CA CYS A 436 -5.79 18.64 30.37
C CYS A 436 -6.35 19.94 29.77
N LEU A 437 -7.35 19.83 28.91
CA LEU A 437 -8.20 20.95 28.47
C LEU A 437 -9.36 21.23 29.45
N GLY A 438 -9.80 20.20 30.18
CA GLY A 438 -10.82 20.31 31.24
C GLY A 438 -12.23 20.71 30.79
N SER A 439 -12.48 20.79 29.47
CA SER A 439 -13.74 21.30 28.91
C SER A 439 -14.75 20.19 28.62
N SER A 440 -15.74 20.02 29.50
CA SER A 440 -16.89 19.12 29.25
C SER A 440 -18.04 19.80 28.48
N ALA A 441 -17.79 20.90 27.77
CA ALA A 441 -18.82 21.62 27.02
C ALA A 441 -19.44 20.74 25.92
N GLY A 442 -20.77 20.78 25.74
CA GLY A 442 -21.48 19.92 24.78
C GLY A 442 -21.71 18.47 25.25
N CYS A 443 -21.08 18.03 26.33
CA CYS A 443 -21.28 16.69 26.90
C CYS A 443 -22.56 16.63 27.74
N ALA A 444 -23.48 15.71 27.42
CA ALA A 444 -24.72 15.51 28.19
C ALA A 444 -24.47 14.78 29.53
N ILE A 445 -23.45 13.91 29.57
CA ILE A 445 -22.86 13.34 30.77
C ILE A 445 -21.41 13.85 30.80
N ALA A 446 -20.97 14.40 31.93
CA ALA A 446 -19.59 14.87 32.08
C ALA A 446 -18.63 13.67 31.99
N PRO A 447 -17.61 13.68 31.09
CA PRO A 447 -16.59 12.64 31.07
C PRO A 447 -15.73 12.67 32.35
N PRO A 448 -14.98 11.58 32.64
CA PRO A 448 -14.10 11.51 33.81
C PRO A 448 -13.12 12.69 33.92
N PRO A 449 -12.74 13.13 35.13
CA PRO A 449 -11.82 14.26 35.27
C PRO A 449 -10.42 13.93 34.72
N CYS A 450 -9.69 14.96 34.28
CA CYS A 450 -8.29 14.84 33.87
C CYS A 450 -7.45 14.13 34.94
N GLY A 451 -6.53 13.26 34.51
CA GLY A 451 -5.74 12.41 35.42
C GLY A 451 -6.49 11.18 35.96
N SER A 452 -7.73 10.94 35.54
CA SER A 452 -8.42 9.66 35.79
C SER A 452 -7.71 8.51 35.07
N ALA A 453 -7.44 7.42 35.80
CA ALA A 453 -6.75 6.22 35.29
C ALA A 453 -7.57 5.38 34.27
N VAL A 454 -8.75 5.87 33.85
CA VAL A 454 -9.52 5.31 32.74
C VAL A 454 -9.03 5.81 31.37
N TYR A 455 -8.22 6.86 31.35
CA TYR A 455 -7.62 7.39 30.14
C TYR A 455 -6.36 6.62 29.76
N THR A 456 -6.27 6.25 28.48
CA THR A 456 -5.06 5.71 27.87
C THR A 456 -4.18 6.89 27.48
N ALA A 457 -2.93 6.89 27.93
CA ALA A 457 -1.96 7.91 27.55
C ALA A 457 -1.30 7.52 26.21
N PRO A 458 -1.09 8.47 25.29
CA PRO A 458 -0.31 8.24 24.09
C PRO A 458 1.13 7.89 24.41
N ILE A 459 1.74 7.04 23.58
CA ILE A 459 3.12 6.58 23.77
C ILE A 459 4.12 7.70 23.47
N GLN A 460 3.75 8.66 22.64
CA GLN A 460 4.58 9.79 22.21
C GLN A 460 3.71 10.99 21.89
N THR A 461 4.16 12.18 22.27
CA THR A 461 3.47 13.45 22.01
C THR A 461 4.47 14.54 21.64
N TYR A 462 4.11 15.45 20.73
CA TYR A 462 4.90 16.65 20.44
C TYR A 462 4.02 17.89 20.34
N ASN A 463 4.60 19.07 20.55
CA ASN A 463 3.86 20.33 20.57
C ASN A 463 3.94 21.12 19.26
N HIS A 464 3.08 22.12 19.10
CA HIS A 464 2.97 22.95 17.89
C HIS A 464 4.21 23.83 17.57
N GLY A 465 5.28 23.75 18.37
CA GLY A 465 6.62 24.27 18.03
C GLY A 465 7.53 23.26 17.30
N ALA A 466 7.14 21.98 17.22
CA ALA A 466 7.88 20.90 16.53
C ALA A 466 7.17 20.38 15.27
N GLY A 467 5.84 20.49 15.21
CA GLY A 467 4.97 20.11 14.10
C GLY A 467 3.50 20.41 14.43
N CYS A 468 2.58 20.47 13.46
CA CYS A 468 1.20 20.95 13.70
C CYS A 468 0.07 20.09 13.10
N SER A 469 0.38 18.87 12.66
CA SER A 469 -0.61 17.86 12.25
C SER A 469 0.12 16.53 12.04
N VAL A 470 -0.07 15.57 12.94
CA VAL A 470 0.58 14.25 12.83
C VAL A 470 -0.02 13.44 11.69
N THR A 471 0.85 12.95 10.81
CA THR A 471 0.43 12.09 9.70
C THR A 471 0.13 10.67 10.19
N GLY A 472 0.77 10.23 11.29
CA GLY A 472 0.91 8.80 11.59
C GLY A 472 1.83 8.11 10.58
N GLY A 473 1.77 6.78 10.51
CA GLY A 473 2.56 6.00 9.56
C GLY A 473 2.48 4.49 9.77
N ALA A 474 3.61 3.79 9.63
CA ALA A 474 3.69 2.33 9.57
C ALA A 474 4.94 1.74 10.24
N VAL A 475 4.83 0.50 10.71
CA VAL A 475 5.96 -0.28 11.22
C VAL A 475 6.72 -0.90 10.06
N TYR A 476 8.04 -0.72 10.01
CA TYR A 476 8.88 -1.40 9.03
C TYR A 476 8.99 -2.90 9.35
N ARG A 477 8.53 -3.74 8.41
CA ARG A 477 8.60 -5.22 8.48
C ARG A 477 9.08 -5.85 7.17
N GLY A 478 9.62 -5.05 6.26
CA GLY A 478 10.29 -5.53 5.04
C GLY A 478 11.63 -6.21 5.35
N CYS A 479 12.27 -6.75 4.32
CA CYS A 479 13.53 -7.48 4.46
C CYS A 479 14.77 -6.65 4.10
N ALA A 480 14.64 -5.64 3.24
CA ALA A 480 15.79 -4.95 2.65
C ALA A 480 16.59 -4.16 3.69
N LEU A 481 15.95 -3.78 4.81
CA LEU A 481 16.53 -3.02 5.90
C LEU A 481 16.32 -3.72 7.26
N PRO A 482 16.98 -4.86 7.55
CA PRO A 482 16.79 -5.59 8.80
C PRO A 482 17.12 -4.79 10.06
N SER A 483 17.96 -3.75 9.96
CA SER A 483 18.26 -2.82 11.06
C SER A 483 17.10 -1.87 11.43
N LEU A 484 16.02 -1.86 10.64
CA LEU A 484 14.79 -1.10 10.90
C LEU A 484 13.62 -1.96 11.39
N ASP A 485 13.80 -3.28 11.56
CA ASP A 485 12.73 -4.19 11.98
C ASP A 485 11.97 -3.66 13.20
N GLY A 486 10.64 -3.58 13.08
CA GLY A 486 9.76 -3.16 14.16
C GLY A 486 9.92 -1.70 14.58
N LEU A 487 10.57 -0.84 13.76
CA LEU A 487 10.50 0.60 13.94
C LEU A 487 9.21 1.14 13.31
N TYR A 488 8.37 1.79 14.12
CA TYR A 488 7.26 2.62 13.66
C TYR A 488 7.81 3.95 13.14
N PHE A 489 7.63 4.21 11.85
CA PHE A 489 7.91 5.49 11.22
C PHE A 489 6.63 6.32 11.14
N TYR A 490 6.74 7.61 11.47
CA TYR A 490 5.65 8.58 11.36
C TYR A 490 6.20 9.97 11.03
N ALA A 491 5.32 10.86 10.58
CA ALA A 491 5.68 12.21 10.17
C ALA A 491 4.71 13.28 10.68
N ASP A 492 5.10 14.54 10.48
CA ASP A 492 4.27 15.72 10.62
C ASP A 492 3.98 16.36 9.26
N TYR A 493 2.71 16.57 8.94
CA TYR A 493 2.26 17.16 7.67
C TYR A 493 2.71 18.62 7.50
N CYS A 494 2.79 19.39 8.58
CA CYS A 494 3.11 20.83 8.52
C CYS A 494 4.58 21.14 8.26
N THR A 495 5.48 20.27 8.75
CA THR A 495 6.93 20.50 8.76
C THR A 495 7.71 19.52 7.88
N ALA A 496 7.06 18.47 7.36
CA ALA A 496 7.67 17.30 6.73
C ALA A 496 8.74 16.61 7.62
N SER A 497 8.70 16.84 8.94
CA SER A 497 9.55 16.14 9.90
C SER A 497 9.17 14.67 9.94
N ILE A 498 10.17 13.79 9.93
CA ILE A 498 9.99 12.33 10.03
C ILE A 498 10.72 11.83 11.28
N TRP A 499 10.08 10.94 12.03
CA TRP A 499 10.67 10.24 13.16
C TRP A 499 10.44 8.73 13.07
N SER A 500 11.25 7.97 13.79
CA SER A 500 11.07 6.53 14.02
C SER A 500 11.19 6.21 15.51
N LEU A 501 10.39 5.27 16.02
CA LEU A 501 10.49 4.72 17.38
C LEU A 501 10.14 3.22 17.41
N LYS A 502 10.46 2.51 18.50
CA LYS A 502 9.95 1.14 18.76
C LYS A 502 9.16 1.13 20.06
N TRP A 503 7.90 0.69 20.05
CA TRP A 503 7.10 0.58 21.27
C TRP A 503 7.72 -0.44 22.23
N ASN A 504 7.62 -0.20 23.54
CA ASN A 504 8.24 -1.05 24.57
C ASN A 504 7.25 -1.99 25.30
N GLY A 505 5.99 -2.05 24.86
CA GLY A 505 4.92 -2.85 25.48
C GLY A 505 4.40 -2.32 26.84
N ALA A 506 5.01 -1.25 27.37
CA ALA A 506 4.77 -0.72 28.71
C ALA A 506 4.38 0.78 28.70
N GLY A 507 3.78 1.25 27.60
CA GLY A 507 3.30 2.64 27.47
C GLY A 507 4.38 3.66 27.13
N GLY A 508 5.55 3.23 26.64
CA GLY A 508 6.59 4.13 26.14
C GLY A 508 7.35 3.53 24.96
N PHE A 509 8.50 4.10 24.62
CA PHE A 509 9.27 3.69 23.44
C PHE A 509 10.78 3.60 23.70
N THR A 510 11.46 2.98 22.74
CA THR A 510 12.92 2.97 22.57
C THR A 510 13.25 3.45 21.14
N ASN A 511 14.54 3.58 20.82
CA ASN A 511 15.05 3.86 19.47
C ASN A 511 14.54 5.17 18.81
N PHE A 512 13.98 6.11 19.58
CA PHE A 512 13.45 7.38 19.07
C PHE A 512 14.53 8.19 18.34
N THR A 513 14.30 8.44 17.06
CA THR A 513 15.25 9.10 16.15
C THR A 513 14.49 10.08 15.25
N ASN A 514 15.02 11.29 15.04
CA ASN A 514 14.57 12.17 13.96
C ASN A 514 15.28 11.73 12.67
N GLN A 515 14.50 11.28 11.69
CA GLN A 515 14.98 10.69 10.43
C GLN A 515 14.93 11.67 9.26
N THR A 516 14.44 12.90 9.45
CA THR A 516 14.23 13.90 8.38
C THR A 516 15.49 14.16 7.54
N ALA A 517 16.66 14.21 8.18
CA ALA A 517 17.94 14.39 7.48
C ALA A 517 18.40 13.11 6.76
N THR A 518 18.16 11.93 7.35
CA THR A 518 18.47 10.61 6.79
C THR A 518 17.65 10.30 5.53
N LEU A 519 16.37 10.73 5.54
CA LEU A 519 15.38 10.45 4.52
C LEU A 519 15.23 11.58 3.48
N ALA A 520 16.10 12.58 3.50
CA ALA A 520 16.14 13.62 2.48
C ALA A 520 16.56 13.03 1.12
N PRO A 521 15.74 13.10 0.05
CA PRO A 521 15.92 12.30 -1.18
C PRO A 521 17.09 12.72 -2.10
N GLY A 522 17.94 13.66 -1.68
CA GLY A 522 19.11 14.13 -2.42
C GLY A 522 18.77 14.75 -3.78
N GLY A 523 19.78 14.90 -4.66
CA GLY A 523 19.59 15.23 -6.08
C GLY A 523 18.90 16.57 -6.42
N GLY A 524 18.61 17.43 -5.44
CA GLY A 524 17.76 18.62 -5.61
C GLY A 524 16.25 18.34 -5.44
N LEU A 525 15.89 17.14 -5.01
CA LEU A 525 14.54 16.76 -4.57
C LEU A 525 14.34 17.10 -3.08
N SER A 526 13.08 17.20 -2.67
CA SER A 526 12.67 17.44 -1.28
C SER A 526 11.31 16.78 -1.04
N ILE A 527 11.11 16.21 0.14
CA ILE A 527 9.77 15.82 0.62
C ILE A 527 9.19 17.03 1.37
N ALA A 528 7.95 17.41 1.06
CA ALA A 528 7.36 18.68 1.47
C ALA A 528 6.01 18.56 2.20
N THR A 529 5.13 17.61 1.84
CA THR A 529 3.78 17.50 2.42
C THR A 529 3.39 16.02 2.63
N ILE A 530 3.83 15.42 3.74
CA ILE A 530 3.69 13.96 3.98
C ILE A 530 2.26 13.60 4.41
N THR A 531 1.52 12.89 3.57
CA THR A 531 0.11 12.49 3.83
C THR A 531 -0.07 11.05 4.28
N SER A 532 0.91 10.18 4.05
CA SER A 532 0.93 8.82 4.57
C SER A 532 2.33 8.23 4.47
N PHE A 533 2.59 7.23 5.31
CA PHE A 533 3.47 6.13 4.95
C PHE A 533 2.65 5.03 4.28
N GLY A 534 3.28 4.19 3.47
CA GLY A 534 2.64 3.07 2.79
C GLY A 534 3.53 1.85 2.74
N VAL A 535 2.95 0.67 2.55
CA VAL A 535 3.68 -0.61 2.59
C VAL A 535 3.32 -1.43 1.34
N ASP A 536 4.33 -1.97 0.66
CA ASP A 536 4.13 -2.85 -0.50
C ASP A 536 3.87 -4.32 -0.11
N GLY A 537 3.71 -5.19 -1.12
CA GLY A 537 3.41 -6.60 -0.92
C GLY A 537 4.52 -7.41 -0.23
N PHE A 538 5.68 -6.79 0.05
CA PHE A 538 6.87 -7.41 0.63
C PHE A 538 7.30 -6.73 1.94
N GLY A 539 6.51 -5.77 2.45
CA GLY A 539 6.76 -5.09 3.72
C GLY A 539 7.64 -3.84 3.62
N GLU A 540 8.09 -3.44 2.43
CA GLU A 540 8.96 -2.27 2.27
C GLU A 540 8.18 -0.95 2.34
N LEU A 541 8.85 0.08 2.84
CA LEU A 541 8.20 1.30 3.34
C LEU A 541 8.33 2.48 2.36
N TYR A 542 7.19 3.12 2.10
CA TYR A 542 7.03 4.23 1.18
C TYR A 542 6.55 5.50 1.90
N ILE A 543 6.83 6.65 1.30
CA ILE A 543 6.39 7.97 1.75
C ILE A 543 5.56 8.61 0.64
N VAL A 544 4.36 9.08 0.98
CA VAL A 544 3.47 9.82 0.08
C VAL A 544 3.66 11.32 0.30
N ASP A 545 4.13 12.04 -0.73
CA ASP A 545 4.12 13.50 -0.75
C ASP A 545 2.94 13.99 -1.58
N GLN A 546 2.06 14.78 -0.96
CA GLN A 546 0.82 15.25 -1.60
C GLN A 546 1.10 16.13 -2.82
N GLY A 547 2.11 17.01 -2.74
CA GLY A 547 2.33 18.05 -3.75
C GLY A 547 1.05 18.82 -4.14
N GLY A 548 0.99 19.27 -5.40
CA GLY A 548 -0.21 19.80 -6.04
C GLY A 548 -0.88 18.79 -6.97
N VAL A 549 -1.90 19.26 -7.69
CA VAL A 549 -2.51 18.51 -8.80
C VAL A 549 -1.46 18.31 -9.90
N GLY A 550 -1.22 17.06 -10.32
CA GLY A 550 -0.18 16.71 -11.28
C GLY A 550 1.27 16.84 -10.77
N THR A 551 1.50 16.98 -9.45
CA THR A 551 2.86 17.08 -8.88
C THR A 551 3.08 16.28 -7.58
N GLY A 552 2.11 15.46 -7.16
CA GLY A 552 2.29 14.55 -6.04
C GLY A 552 3.32 13.45 -6.35
N GLU A 553 4.06 13.00 -5.35
CA GLU A 553 5.22 12.13 -5.51
C GLU A 553 5.16 10.92 -4.57
N ILE A 554 5.68 9.79 -5.04
CA ILE A 554 5.82 8.56 -4.26
C ILE A 554 7.30 8.22 -4.14
N PHE A 555 7.76 8.08 -2.90
CA PHE A 555 9.13 7.75 -2.54
C PHE A 555 9.20 6.39 -1.83
N LYS A 556 10.29 5.63 -2.00
CA LYS A 556 10.60 4.39 -1.25
C LYS A 556 11.82 4.63 -0.36
N ILE A 557 11.77 4.11 0.87
CA ILE A 557 12.93 4.02 1.75
C ILE A 557 13.70 2.76 1.37
N VAL A 558 14.98 2.91 1.04
CA VAL A 558 15.82 1.83 0.48
C VAL A 558 17.22 1.84 1.10
N PRO A 559 17.94 0.70 1.11
CA PRO A 559 19.36 0.66 1.45
C PRO A 559 20.23 1.65 0.66
N THR A 560 21.27 2.16 1.31
CA THR A 560 22.19 3.15 0.71
C THR A 560 23.11 2.51 -0.32
N ALA A 561 23.64 1.32 -0.04
CA ALA A 561 24.09 0.41 -1.09
C ALA A 561 22.86 -0.04 -1.88
N THR A 562 22.92 -0.07 -3.21
CA THR A 562 21.81 -0.60 -4.02
C THR A 562 21.61 -2.07 -3.66
N PRO A 563 20.41 -2.50 -3.23
CA PRO A 563 20.11 -3.91 -3.08
C PRO A 563 20.22 -4.61 -4.44
N THR A 564 20.31 -5.93 -4.43
CA THR A 564 20.00 -6.68 -5.64
C THR A 564 18.50 -6.52 -5.94
N ASP A 565 18.20 -6.20 -7.20
CA ASP A 565 16.89 -6.08 -7.86
C ASP A 565 17.08 -6.56 -9.30
N CYS A 566 16.91 -7.87 -9.56
CA CYS A 566 17.36 -8.49 -10.82
C CYS A 566 16.36 -8.45 -11.98
N ASP A 567 15.05 -8.39 -11.71
CA ASP A 567 14.03 -8.16 -12.74
C ASP A 567 13.75 -6.65 -12.95
N ASN A 568 14.37 -5.78 -12.14
CA ASN A 568 14.22 -4.32 -12.15
C ASN A 568 12.76 -3.90 -11.88
N ASN A 569 12.12 -4.52 -10.89
CA ASN A 569 10.75 -4.22 -10.47
C ASN A 569 10.66 -3.19 -9.32
N THR A 570 11.78 -2.80 -8.71
CA THR A 570 11.94 -1.87 -7.55
C THR A 570 11.65 -2.44 -6.16
N HIS A 571 11.55 -3.77 -6.06
CA HIS A 571 11.70 -4.54 -4.81
C HIS A 571 13.13 -5.07 -4.70
N SER A 572 13.50 -5.70 -3.58
CA SER A 572 14.78 -6.40 -3.50
C SER A 572 14.53 -7.89 -3.56
N ASP A 573 15.33 -8.60 -4.38
CA ASP A 573 15.21 -10.05 -4.58
C ASP A 573 15.16 -10.80 -3.24
N ALA A 574 15.95 -10.35 -2.25
CA ALA A 574 16.02 -10.92 -0.91
C ALA A 574 14.65 -11.02 -0.19
N CYS A 575 13.69 -10.17 -0.55
CA CYS A 575 12.36 -10.11 0.08
C CYS A 575 11.34 -10.95 -0.68
N GLU A 576 11.60 -11.18 -1.97
CA GLU A 576 10.78 -11.99 -2.85
C GLU A 576 11.05 -13.50 -2.66
N ILE A 577 12.22 -13.90 -2.12
CA ILE A 577 12.58 -15.29 -1.80
C ILE A 577 11.48 -16.06 -1.03
N ALA A 578 10.71 -15.37 -0.19
CA ALA A 578 9.62 -15.95 0.60
C ALA A 578 8.26 -15.99 -0.13
N ALA A 579 8.10 -15.28 -1.25
CA ALA A 579 6.83 -15.01 -1.91
C ALA A 579 6.73 -15.74 -3.27
N ALA A 580 5.79 -16.67 -3.40
CA ALA A 580 5.57 -17.38 -4.66
C ALA A 580 5.15 -16.41 -5.80
N PRO A 581 5.66 -16.55 -7.04
CA PRO A 581 6.39 -17.71 -7.59
C PRO A 581 7.90 -17.74 -7.30
N TYR A 582 8.45 -16.67 -6.74
CA TYR A 582 9.88 -16.43 -6.57
C TYR A 582 10.49 -17.34 -5.49
N LYS A 583 11.74 -17.79 -5.71
CA LYS A 583 12.44 -18.75 -4.83
C LYS A 583 13.96 -18.58 -4.84
N ASP A 584 14.54 -19.03 -3.74
CA ASP A 584 15.94 -19.41 -3.56
C ASP A 584 15.95 -20.96 -3.44
N LEU A 585 16.25 -21.66 -4.54
CA LEU A 585 16.21 -23.13 -4.59
C LEU A 585 17.54 -23.78 -4.17
N ASP A 586 18.64 -23.03 -4.07
CA ASP A 586 19.94 -23.52 -3.58
C ASP A 586 20.25 -23.11 -2.13
N LEU A 587 19.42 -22.22 -1.54
CA LEU A 587 19.45 -21.72 -0.17
C LEU A 587 20.66 -20.83 0.14
N ASN A 588 21.09 -20.00 -0.83
CA ASN A 588 22.24 -19.11 -0.67
C ASN A 588 21.91 -17.67 -0.24
N GLY A 589 20.64 -17.27 -0.21
CA GLY A 589 20.16 -15.95 0.22
C GLY A 589 19.88 -14.96 -0.91
N GLY A 590 19.75 -15.42 -2.17
CA GLY A 590 19.33 -14.62 -3.32
C GLY A 590 18.35 -15.38 -4.21
N LEU A 591 17.51 -14.68 -5.00
CA LEU A 591 16.63 -15.34 -5.96
C LEU A 591 17.40 -16.10 -7.05
N ASP A 592 16.92 -17.28 -7.44
CA ASP A 592 17.45 -18.04 -8.59
C ASP A 592 17.43 -17.21 -9.89
N LEU A 593 16.49 -16.27 -10.00
CA LEU A 593 16.35 -15.31 -11.11
C LEU A 593 17.57 -14.40 -11.29
N CYS A 594 18.23 -14.00 -10.19
CA CYS A 594 19.48 -13.24 -10.24
C CYS A 594 20.67 -14.05 -10.71
N GLN A 595 20.74 -15.28 -10.24
CA GLN A 595 21.95 -16.09 -10.30
C GLN A 595 22.17 -16.66 -11.70
N GLY A 596 21.06 -16.86 -12.43
CA GLY A 596 21.04 -17.70 -13.61
C GLY A 596 21.32 -19.16 -13.26
N LEU A 597 21.14 -20.05 -14.24
CA LEU A 597 21.62 -21.41 -14.10
C LEU A 597 23.13 -21.40 -14.33
N SER A 598 23.88 -22.09 -13.48
CA SER A 598 25.32 -21.86 -13.24
C SER A 598 26.26 -22.27 -14.39
N ALA A 599 26.16 -21.55 -15.50
CA ALA A 599 27.30 -21.23 -16.35
C ALA A 599 28.25 -20.35 -15.54
N ASN A 600 29.31 -20.94 -14.98
CA ASN A 600 30.23 -20.30 -14.02
C ASN A 600 31.13 -19.19 -14.64
N LYS A 601 30.75 -18.70 -15.83
CA LYS A 601 31.43 -17.73 -16.69
C LYS A 601 30.41 -17.11 -17.66
N ALA A 602 30.07 -15.82 -17.49
CA ALA A 602 29.29 -15.07 -18.48
C ALA A 602 30.07 -14.84 -19.79
N SER A 603 31.40 -14.80 -19.70
CA SER A 603 32.33 -14.75 -20.84
C SER A 603 33.40 -15.83 -20.74
N ILE A 604 33.74 -16.45 -21.88
CA ILE A 604 34.81 -17.44 -22.00
C ILE A 604 35.75 -17.01 -23.12
N SER A 605 37.02 -16.76 -22.81
CA SER A 605 38.02 -16.45 -23.84
C SER A 605 38.24 -17.66 -24.76
N GLU A 606 38.38 -17.41 -26.05
CA GLU A 606 38.75 -18.38 -27.09
C GLU A 606 40.04 -19.13 -26.74
N SER A 607 40.94 -18.49 -25.99
CA SER A 607 42.19 -19.08 -25.49
C SER A 607 42.00 -20.25 -24.52
N ALA A 608 40.79 -20.42 -23.94
CA ALA A 608 40.49 -21.57 -23.08
C ALA A 608 40.45 -22.90 -23.85
N GLY A 609 40.00 -22.88 -25.11
CA GLY A 609 39.91 -24.05 -25.98
C GLY A 609 39.10 -25.24 -25.41
N GLY A 610 39.17 -26.37 -26.12
CA GLY A 610 38.67 -27.66 -25.65
C GLY A 610 37.19 -27.70 -25.28
N VAL A 611 36.81 -28.67 -24.45
CA VAL A 611 35.44 -28.79 -23.93
C VAL A 611 35.28 -27.91 -22.69
N GLN A 612 34.28 -27.04 -22.72
CA GLN A 612 33.81 -26.24 -21.58
C GLN A 612 32.53 -26.87 -21.02
N GLU A 613 32.47 -27.05 -19.70
CA GLU A 613 31.30 -27.59 -19.00
C GLU A 613 30.48 -26.48 -18.34
N LEU A 614 29.15 -26.55 -18.45
CA LEU A 614 28.20 -25.73 -17.70
C LEU A 614 27.34 -26.64 -16.82
N LYS A 615 26.92 -26.14 -15.65
CA LYS A 615 26.09 -26.89 -14.70
C LYS A 615 24.63 -26.47 -14.82
N ILE A 616 23.75 -27.44 -14.66
CA ILE A 616 22.30 -27.30 -14.71
C ILE A 616 21.76 -27.53 -13.32
N HIS A 617 20.91 -26.63 -12.83
CA HIS A 617 20.32 -26.67 -11.49
C HIS A 617 18.81 -26.41 -11.64
N MET A 618 18.00 -27.46 -11.52
CA MET A 618 16.53 -27.42 -11.66
C MET A 618 15.80 -27.68 -10.32
N GLY A 619 16.54 -27.89 -9.24
CA GLY A 619 16.00 -28.14 -7.89
C GLY A 619 15.50 -29.56 -7.64
N ALA A 620 15.60 -30.03 -6.39
CA ALA A 620 15.39 -31.44 -6.02
C ALA A 620 14.00 -32.00 -6.38
N ASN A 621 12.97 -31.16 -6.49
CA ASN A 621 11.62 -31.55 -6.93
C ASN A 621 11.57 -32.11 -8.36
N LEU A 622 12.60 -31.83 -9.17
CA LEU A 622 12.77 -32.34 -10.53
C LEU A 622 13.87 -33.43 -10.62
N GLY A 623 14.41 -33.88 -9.48
CA GLY A 623 15.42 -34.93 -9.46
C GLY A 623 14.94 -36.25 -10.08
N GLY A 624 15.84 -36.93 -10.79
CA GLY A 624 15.55 -38.15 -11.55
C GLY A 624 14.74 -37.95 -12.85
N LYS A 625 14.32 -36.72 -13.19
CA LYS A 625 13.65 -36.42 -14.47
C LYS A 625 14.65 -36.24 -15.60
N LEU A 626 14.20 -36.42 -16.84
CA LEU A 626 14.99 -36.24 -18.04
C LEU A 626 15.11 -34.75 -18.37
N TYR A 627 16.28 -34.27 -18.78
CA TYR A 627 16.48 -32.88 -19.23
C TYR A 627 17.11 -32.82 -20.63
N LEU A 628 16.82 -31.74 -21.36
CA LEU A 628 17.43 -31.39 -22.64
C LEU A 628 17.84 -29.91 -22.62
N THR A 629 19.12 -29.61 -22.84
CA THR A 629 19.56 -28.22 -23.05
C THR A 629 19.53 -27.84 -24.52
N LEU A 630 18.76 -26.79 -24.82
CA LEU A 630 18.63 -26.14 -26.13
C LEU A 630 19.55 -24.92 -26.18
N SER A 631 20.03 -24.53 -27.37
CA SER A 631 20.92 -23.38 -27.55
C SER A 631 20.68 -22.67 -28.89
N ASN A 632 20.70 -21.35 -28.89
CA ASN A 632 20.46 -20.52 -30.08
C ASN A 632 21.32 -19.23 -30.05
N VAL A 633 21.68 -18.71 -31.23
CA VAL A 633 22.44 -17.48 -31.46
C VAL A 633 21.58 -16.32 -31.99
N SER A 634 20.32 -16.55 -32.41
CA SER A 634 19.44 -15.49 -32.95
C SER A 634 18.75 -14.61 -31.89
N GLY A 635 19.00 -14.88 -30.60
CA GLY A 635 18.66 -13.99 -29.49
C GLY A 635 17.29 -14.23 -28.85
N ASN A 636 16.84 -13.22 -28.09
CA ASN A 636 15.79 -13.37 -27.09
C ASN A 636 14.49 -12.68 -27.53
N SER A 637 13.55 -13.44 -28.14
CA SER A 637 12.09 -13.21 -28.23
C SER A 637 11.50 -13.75 -29.56
N PRO A 638 10.25 -14.24 -29.58
CA PRO A 638 9.41 -14.65 -28.45
C PRO A 638 9.83 -16.02 -27.92
N GLY A 639 9.49 -16.33 -26.67
CA GLY A 639 9.66 -17.68 -26.12
C GLY A 639 8.69 -18.69 -26.76
N THR A 640 9.14 -19.93 -26.92
CA THR A 640 8.33 -21.03 -27.46
C THR A 640 7.62 -21.77 -26.33
N VAL A 641 6.32 -22.03 -26.45
CA VAL A 641 5.57 -22.82 -25.46
C VAL A 641 5.55 -24.30 -25.87
N ILE A 642 5.95 -25.19 -24.97
CA ILE A 642 5.93 -26.66 -25.15
C ILE A 642 5.15 -27.26 -23.98
N ASP A 643 4.11 -28.04 -24.26
CA ASP A 643 3.20 -28.67 -23.26
C ASP A 643 2.59 -27.70 -22.22
N GLY A 644 2.50 -26.41 -22.57
CA GLY A 644 2.05 -25.34 -21.66
C GLY A 644 3.17 -24.66 -20.87
N VAL A 645 4.40 -25.18 -20.93
CA VAL A 645 5.60 -24.60 -20.32
C VAL A 645 6.26 -23.62 -21.29
N THR A 646 6.47 -22.37 -20.85
CA THR A 646 7.17 -21.35 -21.64
C THR A 646 8.68 -21.59 -21.60
N VAL A 647 9.28 -21.87 -22.77
CA VAL A 647 10.72 -21.92 -22.98
C VAL A 647 11.18 -20.55 -23.51
N PRO A 648 12.02 -19.79 -22.78
CA PRO A 648 12.40 -18.42 -23.17
C PRO A 648 13.50 -18.37 -24.25
N LEU A 649 13.38 -19.24 -25.27
CA LEU A 649 14.15 -19.26 -26.51
C LEU A 649 13.21 -19.21 -27.72
N ASN A 650 13.62 -18.47 -28.75
CA ASN A 650 13.09 -18.64 -30.10
C ASN A 650 13.66 -19.93 -30.69
N LEU A 651 12.83 -20.82 -31.22
CA LEU A 651 13.25 -22.07 -31.86
C LEU A 651 13.12 -21.97 -33.39
N ASP A 652 14.02 -21.22 -34.02
CA ASP A 652 14.05 -21.03 -35.48
C ASP A 652 14.74 -22.20 -36.24
N SER A 653 14.74 -22.13 -37.57
CA SER A 653 15.25 -23.21 -38.43
C SER A 653 16.76 -23.45 -38.36
N THR A 654 17.56 -22.58 -37.72
CA THR A 654 19.00 -22.79 -37.51
C THR A 654 19.29 -23.86 -36.46
N LEU A 655 18.37 -24.09 -35.50
CA LEU A 655 18.44 -25.17 -34.51
C LEU A 655 18.36 -26.58 -35.13
N LEU A 656 17.88 -26.70 -36.37
CA LEU A 656 17.77 -27.97 -37.10
C LEU A 656 18.89 -28.19 -38.13
N SER A 657 19.65 -27.15 -38.52
CA SER A 657 20.72 -27.26 -39.52
C SER A 657 22.12 -27.47 -38.91
N SER A 658 22.30 -27.14 -37.62
CA SER A 658 23.55 -27.31 -36.86
C SER A 658 24.14 -28.72 -36.90
N LEU A 659 23.30 -29.75 -37.09
CA LEU A 659 23.68 -31.17 -37.23
C LEU A 659 24.54 -31.51 -38.47
N THR A 660 24.82 -30.56 -39.37
CA THR A 660 25.45 -30.87 -40.69
C THR A 660 26.70 -30.08 -41.06
N LEU A 661 27.27 -29.26 -40.15
CA LEU A 661 28.49 -28.50 -40.43
C LEU A 661 29.61 -28.79 -39.42
N ALA A 662 30.61 -29.53 -39.88
CA ALA A 662 31.89 -29.62 -39.18
C ALA A 662 32.52 -28.22 -39.05
N ASN A 663 33.00 -27.90 -37.85
CA ASN A 663 33.71 -26.66 -37.48
C ASN A 663 32.88 -25.36 -37.29
N THR A 664 31.54 -25.37 -37.25
CA THR A 664 30.77 -24.10 -37.19
C THR A 664 29.77 -23.91 -36.03
N THR A 665 29.61 -24.85 -35.09
CA THR A 665 28.86 -24.59 -33.85
C THR A 665 29.61 -25.11 -32.62
N PRO A 666 29.77 -24.31 -31.54
CA PRO A 666 30.37 -24.80 -30.30
C PRO A 666 29.44 -25.75 -29.51
N TRP A 667 28.13 -25.58 -29.66
CA TRP A 667 27.12 -26.05 -28.71
C TRP A 667 26.54 -27.42 -29.09
N ASN A 668 26.88 -28.45 -28.31
CA ASN A 668 26.17 -29.72 -28.36
C ASN A 668 24.86 -29.58 -27.58
N GLN A 669 23.74 -30.02 -28.15
CA GLN A 669 22.54 -30.26 -27.36
C GLN A 669 22.80 -31.44 -26.42
N SER A 670 22.65 -31.24 -25.12
CA SER A 670 22.87 -32.29 -24.11
C SER A 670 21.54 -32.85 -23.63
N LEU A 671 21.47 -34.18 -23.53
CA LEU A 671 20.35 -34.93 -23.00
C LEU A 671 20.85 -35.76 -21.82
N GLY A 672 20.18 -35.68 -20.67
CA GLY A 672 20.60 -36.41 -19.47
C GLY A 672 19.48 -36.57 -18.45
N PHE A 673 19.78 -37.22 -17.33
CA PHE A 673 18.88 -37.27 -16.17
C PHE A 673 19.43 -36.38 -15.06
N LEU A 674 18.54 -35.66 -14.39
CA LEU A 674 18.89 -34.87 -13.22
C LEU A 674 19.20 -35.79 -12.03
N ASP A 675 20.20 -35.45 -11.23
CA ASP A 675 20.51 -36.17 -10.00
C ASP A 675 19.42 -35.99 -8.92
N ALA A 676 19.58 -36.62 -7.76
CA ALA A 676 18.60 -36.54 -6.67
C ALA A 676 18.39 -35.12 -6.09
N ALA A 677 19.27 -34.16 -6.40
CA ALA A 677 19.16 -32.75 -6.04
C ALA A 677 18.70 -31.87 -7.22
N GLY A 678 18.30 -32.47 -8.34
CA GLY A 678 17.85 -31.74 -9.53
C GLY A 678 18.99 -31.15 -10.37
N ARG A 679 20.20 -31.72 -10.30
CA ARG A 679 21.40 -31.19 -10.99
C ARG A 679 21.76 -32.01 -12.23
N GLY A 680 22.25 -31.33 -13.26
CA GLY A 680 22.75 -31.93 -14.51
C GLY A 680 23.96 -31.15 -15.06
N GLN A 681 24.42 -31.52 -16.25
CA GLN A 681 25.52 -30.83 -16.95
C GLN A 681 25.25 -30.71 -18.46
N THR A 682 25.82 -29.69 -19.07
CA THR A 682 25.89 -29.52 -20.53
C THR A 682 27.31 -29.12 -20.94
N ASN A 683 27.67 -29.36 -22.20
CA ASN A 683 29.04 -29.24 -22.70
C ASN A 683 29.07 -28.54 -24.05
N PHE A 684 30.02 -27.62 -24.25
CA PHE A 684 30.27 -26.99 -25.54
C PHE A 684 31.77 -27.00 -25.85
N THR A 685 32.17 -26.98 -27.12
CA THR A 685 33.57 -27.12 -27.53
C THR A 685 34.07 -25.84 -28.22
N ILE A 686 35.16 -25.27 -27.71
CA ILE A 686 35.93 -24.22 -28.39
C ILE A 686 37.04 -24.91 -29.20
N PRO A 687 37.07 -24.78 -30.54
CA PRO A 687 38.10 -25.44 -31.35
C PRO A 687 39.52 -24.99 -30.96
N SER A 688 40.46 -25.93 -30.85
CA SER A 688 41.84 -25.61 -30.48
C SER A 688 42.54 -24.77 -31.54
N GLY A 689 43.03 -23.58 -31.17
CA GLY A 689 43.79 -22.70 -32.07
C GLY A 689 42.97 -21.63 -32.79
N THR A 690 41.69 -21.44 -32.44
CA THR A 690 40.95 -20.23 -32.84
C THR A 690 41.49 -19.00 -32.14
N THR A 691 41.87 -17.98 -32.92
CA THR A 691 42.16 -16.63 -32.43
C THR A 691 41.46 -15.60 -33.30
N GLY A 692 40.79 -14.62 -32.71
CA GLY A 692 40.01 -13.61 -33.42
C GLY A 692 38.60 -14.06 -33.82
N ILE A 693 37.94 -14.94 -33.05
CA ILE A 693 36.50 -15.17 -33.21
C ILE A 693 35.77 -13.85 -32.94
N ALA A 694 34.88 -13.42 -33.85
CA ALA A 694 34.00 -12.29 -33.58
C ALA A 694 33.08 -12.62 -32.38
N PRO A 695 32.84 -11.70 -31.42
CA PRO A 695 32.17 -12.02 -30.16
C PRO A 695 30.86 -12.80 -30.33
N LEU A 696 30.88 -14.08 -29.94
CA LEU A 696 29.78 -15.01 -30.18
C LEU A 696 28.95 -15.15 -28.91
N ALA A 697 27.80 -14.49 -28.89
CA ALA A 697 26.79 -14.67 -27.85
C ALA A 697 25.84 -15.82 -28.22
N ALA A 698 25.64 -16.78 -27.31
CA ALA A 698 24.70 -17.88 -27.46
C ALA A 698 23.82 -18.03 -26.22
N SER A 699 22.50 -17.90 -26.39
CA SER A 699 21.50 -18.13 -25.35
C SER A 699 21.16 -19.62 -25.27
N HIS A 700 21.20 -20.20 -24.07
CA HIS A 700 20.84 -21.60 -23.84
C HIS A 700 19.83 -21.74 -22.70
N ALA A 701 18.90 -22.69 -22.81
CA ALA A 701 17.87 -22.97 -21.81
C ALA A 701 17.63 -24.49 -21.74
N THR A 702 17.28 -24.99 -20.56
CA THR A 702 17.08 -26.42 -20.31
C THR A 702 15.61 -26.72 -20.03
N ILE A 703 15.03 -27.65 -20.79
CA ILE A 703 13.69 -28.18 -20.54
C ILE A 703 13.76 -29.51 -19.83
N VAL A 704 12.80 -29.80 -18.96
CA VAL A 704 12.71 -31.02 -18.16
C VAL A 704 11.43 -31.77 -18.51
N PHE A 705 11.60 -33.02 -18.92
CA PHE A 705 10.54 -33.95 -19.26
C PHE A 705 10.28 -34.92 -18.09
N ASP A 706 9.02 -35.06 -17.71
CA ASP A 706 8.60 -36.16 -16.85
C ASP A 706 8.19 -37.36 -17.73
N VAL A 707 9.09 -38.34 -17.81
CA VAL A 707 8.92 -39.57 -18.60
C VAL A 707 7.73 -40.42 -18.11
N GLY A 708 7.28 -40.23 -16.86
CA GLY A 708 6.12 -40.94 -16.29
C GLY A 708 4.77 -40.43 -16.81
N ILE A 709 4.69 -39.17 -17.25
CA ILE A 709 3.48 -38.59 -17.87
C ILE A 709 3.66 -38.20 -19.34
N GLY A 710 4.89 -38.21 -19.86
CA GLY A 710 5.21 -37.99 -21.28
C GLY A 710 5.19 -36.53 -21.74
N ALA A 711 5.43 -35.57 -20.84
CA ALA A 711 5.32 -34.13 -21.10
C ALA A 711 6.51 -33.33 -20.52
N VAL A 712 6.76 -32.14 -21.07
CA VAL A 712 7.59 -31.11 -20.42
C VAL A 712 6.87 -30.61 -19.16
N VAL A 713 7.58 -30.59 -18.03
CA VAL A 713 7.06 -30.15 -16.72
C VAL A 713 7.73 -28.89 -16.18
N ALA A 714 8.90 -28.53 -16.72
CA ALA A 714 9.58 -27.29 -16.38
C ALA A 714 10.53 -26.86 -17.51
N ALA A 715 10.83 -25.56 -17.55
CA ALA A 715 11.86 -24.98 -18.38
C ALA A 715 12.68 -24.01 -17.54
N SER A 716 13.97 -23.90 -17.84
CA SER A 716 14.85 -22.92 -17.24
C SER A 716 14.75 -21.57 -17.95
N ASN A 717 15.19 -20.50 -17.28
CA ASN A 717 15.53 -19.27 -17.98
C ASN A 717 16.64 -19.51 -19.01
N HIS A 718 16.72 -18.64 -20.03
CA HIS A 718 17.86 -18.65 -20.93
C HIS A 718 19.07 -17.97 -20.25
N VAL A 719 20.27 -18.44 -20.58
CA VAL A 719 21.53 -17.84 -20.15
C VAL A 719 22.39 -17.60 -21.39
N THR A 720 22.81 -16.35 -21.61
CA THR A 720 23.66 -15.99 -22.75
C THR A 720 25.13 -16.08 -22.37
N VAL A 721 25.87 -17.01 -22.97
CA VAL A 721 27.32 -17.13 -22.80
C VAL A 721 28.00 -16.45 -23.99
N SER A 722 28.98 -15.58 -23.71
CA SER A 722 29.76 -14.88 -24.73
C SER A 722 31.15 -15.50 -24.90
N ILE A 723 31.49 -15.95 -26.10
CA ILE A 723 32.89 -16.23 -26.43
C ILE A 723 33.57 -14.92 -26.81
N THR A 724 34.66 -14.58 -26.12
CA THR A 724 35.48 -13.39 -26.40
C THR A 724 36.86 -13.81 -26.90
N PRO A 725 37.62 -12.91 -27.55
CA PRO A 725 39.08 -12.94 -27.47
C PRO A 725 39.54 -13.03 -26.00
#